data_AF-F6HQ50-F1
#
_entry.id   AF-F6HQ50-F1
#
_cell.length_a   1.000
_cell.length_b   1.000
_cell.length_c   1.000
_cell.angle_alpha   90.00
_cell.angle_beta   90.00
_cell.angle_gamma   90.00
#
_symmetry.space_group_name_H-M   'P 1'
#
loop_
_entity.id
_entity.type
_entity.pdbx_description
1 polymer ?
#
loop_
_entity_poly.entity_id
_entity_poly.type
_entity_poly.pdbx_seq_one_letter_code
_entity_poly.pdbx_strand_id
1 'polypeptide(L)'
;MAAVLRFLIAVLLFSSIASASLSQEEEEEFSEELLLKPLADRKVLAHFHFESKAPPTRTYGHHHRLFPKALYQLVQKFRIREMELSFTQGRWNYERWGGFDPISSSNAKPPGVELWAVFDVPHDLVDASWKNLTHTLSGLFCASINFLESSTAYSAPDWGFQPFSGSLRYGSLPREAVCTENLTPWLKLLPCRDKAGLAALMDRPSIYRGFYHSQRLRLSSTEFGSTELESGIALDQTLTVVLQPTTSQRASMTYSSDSVLQPSWSLSSIFGRKVSGRCVLAKSSNVYVQVERGLVSELKNLHAEDEGSGAGNVTFEKTWNNPGFELSIAPNRVIKEVNILHDETSIVLYEYLIDNYSNSEPFDLGFTWKFPVVWSSPQAPLHASRFLMGSGNERGAIAISLKATEPSDGLWVADTIENSCMLRFNVFQVVPWYVRVYFHTLQVFVDGKPQSVTDFIERMRISPSEDKVSPGVMEMALKLPCCVKSVTLTLEFDKGFLHIDEYPPDANQGFDIPSAVISFPDFHASMHFLKDDSLNKSPLLSKFQEKSPVLCYTEVLLVPLTTPDFSMPYNVITITCTVFALYFGSLLNVLRRRVGEEERFLKRKDSKKTGRLGQLLSKLFAKLRGKSWEPTQTQSASSSLISSKLIFKVILVAGIAAGWQYYSG
;
A
#
# COMPACT_ATOMS: atom_id res chain seq x y z
N MET A 1 5.31 74.41 -11.18
CA MET A 1 5.78 73.46 -10.14
C MET A 1 4.65 72.82 -9.33
N ALA A 2 3.65 73.56 -8.85
CA ALA A 2 2.56 72.99 -8.02
C ALA A 2 1.69 71.93 -8.72
N ALA A 3 1.46 72.03 -10.03
CA ALA A 3 0.67 71.04 -10.79
C ALA A 3 1.40 69.70 -10.99
N VAL A 4 2.72 69.74 -11.18
CA VAL A 4 3.56 68.54 -11.36
C VAL A 4 3.67 67.76 -10.06
N LEU A 5 3.76 68.47 -8.92
CA LEU A 5 3.80 67.85 -7.60
C LEU A 5 2.47 67.14 -7.25
N ARG A 6 1.32 67.73 -7.62
CA ARG A 6 0.01 67.10 -7.43
C ARG A 6 -0.18 65.86 -8.31
N PHE A 7 0.35 65.87 -9.53
CA PHE A 7 0.31 64.70 -10.42
C PHE A 7 1.19 63.56 -9.90
N LEU A 8 2.40 63.87 -9.40
CA LEU A 8 3.28 62.88 -8.77
C LEU A 8 2.69 62.28 -7.49
N ILE A 9 2.04 63.09 -6.66
CA ILE A 9 1.36 62.61 -5.44
C ILE A 9 0.15 61.74 -5.81
N ALA A 10 -0.61 62.10 -6.85
CA ALA A 10 -1.73 61.29 -7.33
C ALA A 10 -1.27 59.94 -7.91
N VAL A 11 -0.16 59.90 -8.65
CA VAL A 11 0.44 58.66 -9.18
C VAL A 11 1.00 57.79 -8.05
N LEU A 12 1.62 58.39 -7.02
CA LEU A 12 2.11 57.66 -5.84
C LEU A 12 0.97 57.12 -4.97
N LEU A 13 -0.15 57.85 -4.86
CA LEU A 13 -1.35 57.36 -4.17
C LEU A 13 -2.06 56.26 -4.96
N PHE A 14 -2.14 56.37 -6.29
CA PHE A 14 -2.68 55.31 -7.15
C PHE A 14 -1.80 54.05 -7.17
N SER A 15 -0.46 54.19 -7.13
CA SER A 15 0.44 53.04 -7.01
C SER A 15 0.36 52.40 -5.62
N SER A 16 0.13 53.19 -4.57
CA SER A 16 -0.04 52.68 -3.19
C SER A 16 -1.37 51.93 -3.00
N ILE A 17 -2.44 52.38 -3.68
CA ILE A 17 -3.76 51.70 -3.64
C ILE A 17 -3.77 50.46 -4.55
N ALA A 18 -3.06 50.49 -5.69
CA ALA A 18 -2.89 49.32 -6.56
C ALA A 18 -1.96 48.24 -5.95
N SER A 19 -1.14 48.59 -4.96
CA SER A 19 -0.29 47.64 -4.22
C SER A 19 -1.00 47.03 -2.99
N ALA A 20 -2.22 47.49 -2.69
CA ALA A 20 -2.98 47.05 -1.51
C ALA A 20 -4.05 45.99 -1.82
N SER A 21 -4.17 45.53 -3.07
CA SER A 21 -4.76 44.23 -3.37
C SER A 21 -3.67 43.17 -3.35
N LEU A 22 -3.18 42.84 -2.15
CA LEU A 22 -2.50 41.57 -1.94
C LEU A 22 -3.57 40.50 -2.16
N SER A 23 -3.66 39.98 -3.39
CA SER A 23 -4.26 38.65 -3.59
C SER A 23 -3.57 37.75 -2.57
N GLN A 24 -4.32 37.16 -1.64
CA GLN A 24 -3.81 36.05 -0.85
C GLN A 24 -3.23 35.05 -1.85
N GLU A 25 -1.91 34.98 -1.96
CA GLU A 25 -1.27 33.91 -2.72
C GLU A 25 -1.68 32.63 -2.00
N GLU A 26 -2.48 31.80 -2.68
CA GLU A 26 -2.76 30.46 -2.18
C GLU A 26 -1.42 29.73 -2.14
N GLU A 27 -0.88 29.54 -0.94
CA GLU A 27 0.38 28.84 -0.73
C GLU A 27 0.14 27.34 -0.59
N GLU A 28 1.19 26.55 -0.89
CA GLU A 28 1.20 25.13 -0.57
C GLU A 28 1.20 24.93 0.94
N GLU A 29 0.40 23.99 1.42
CA GLU A 29 0.30 23.68 2.85
C GLU A 29 0.71 22.23 3.11
N PHE A 30 1.47 22.02 4.20
CA PHE A 30 1.83 20.71 4.70
C PHE A 30 1.53 20.63 6.19
N SER A 31 0.95 19.53 6.66
CA SER A 31 0.65 19.30 8.08
C SER A 31 1.00 17.88 8.50
N GLU A 32 1.34 17.71 9.78
CA GLU A 32 1.72 16.43 10.36
C GLU A 32 0.89 16.16 11.61
N GLU A 33 0.22 15.02 11.67
CA GLU A 33 -0.57 14.64 12.83
C GLU A 33 -0.34 13.16 13.18
N LEU A 34 -0.26 12.85 14.47
CA LEU A 34 -0.10 11.47 14.97
C LEU A 34 -1.18 11.20 16.00
N LEU A 35 -1.96 10.16 15.78
CA LEU A 35 -2.94 9.64 16.72
C LEU A 35 -2.44 8.36 17.37
N LEU A 36 -2.49 8.31 18.69
CA LEU A 36 -2.16 7.14 19.51
C LEU A 36 -3.42 6.67 20.23
N LYS A 37 -3.69 5.38 20.17
CA LYS A 37 -4.89 4.78 20.77
C LYS A 37 -4.52 3.45 21.43
N PRO A 38 -4.68 3.28 22.75
CA PRO A 38 -4.56 1.97 23.37
C PRO A 38 -5.69 1.06 22.86
N LEU A 39 -5.37 -0.22 22.65
CA LEU A 39 -6.30 -1.24 22.18
C LEU A 39 -6.60 -2.24 23.29
N ALA A 40 -7.79 -2.82 23.28
CA ALA A 40 -8.24 -3.78 24.30
C ALA A 40 -7.33 -5.02 24.43
N ASP A 41 -6.65 -5.40 23.34
CA ASP A 41 -5.81 -6.58 23.24
C ASP A 41 -4.33 -6.36 23.62
N ARG A 42 -4.08 -5.38 24.51
CA ARG A 42 -2.75 -5.04 25.06
C ARG A 42 -1.76 -4.52 24.01
N LYS A 43 -2.29 -3.94 22.94
CA LYS A 43 -1.53 -3.28 21.87
C LYS A 43 -1.83 -1.80 21.83
N VAL A 44 -1.07 -1.08 21.00
CA VAL A 44 -1.22 0.35 20.77
C VAL A 44 -1.33 0.56 19.27
N LEU A 45 -2.39 1.25 18.85
CA LEU A 45 -2.55 1.77 17.51
C LEU A 45 -1.83 3.11 17.41
N ALA A 46 -1.01 3.28 16.38
CA ALA A 46 -0.44 4.54 15.98
C ALA A 46 -0.86 4.85 14.53
N HIS A 47 -1.55 5.96 14.33
CA HIS A 47 -2.00 6.42 13.03
C HIS A 47 -1.34 7.76 12.71
N PHE A 48 -0.39 7.75 11.79
CA PHE A 48 0.24 8.95 11.25
C PHE A 48 -0.58 9.45 10.07
N HIS A 49 -0.87 10.75 10.06
CA HIS A 49 -1.59 11.44 9.01
C HIS A 49 -0.80 12.66 8.56
N PHE A 50 -0.44 12.68 7.28
CA PHE A 50 0.25 13.79 6.65
C PHE A 50 -0.60 14.29 5.49
N GLU A 51 -0.96 15.56 5.51
CA GLU A 51 -1.73 16.20 4.44
C GLU A 51 -0.84 17.22 3.72
N SER A 52 -0.75 17.09 2.39
CA SER A 52 -0.12 18.10 1.51
C SER A 52 -1.15 18.65 0.54
N LYS A 53 -1.35 19.96 0.53
CA LYS A 53 -2.25 20.65 -0.39
C LYS A 53 -1.45 21.53 -1.35
N ALA A 54 -1.76 21.42 -2.63
CA ALA A 54 -1.26 22.29 -3.67
C ALA A 54 -2.42 23.09 -4.30
N PRO A 55 -2.26 24.40 -4.44
CA PRO A 55 -3.19 25.25 -5.19
C PRO A 55 -3.24 24.83 -6.67
N PRO A 56 -4.25 25.29 -7.42
CA PRO A 56 -4.46 24.85 -8.78
C PRO A 56 -3.34 25.33 -9.71
N THR A 57 -2.98 24.49 -10.67
CA THR A 57 -1.90 24.76 -11.64
C THR A 57 -2.05 26.08 -12.38
N ARG A 58 -3.28 26.54 -12.63
CA ARG A 58 -3.55 27.81 -13.34
C ARG A 58 -3.08 29.04 -12.57
N THR A 59 -3.08 29.00 -11.24
CA THR A 59 -2.71 30.13 -10.38
C THR A 59 -1.26 30.04 -9.92
N TYR A 60 -0.79 28.84 -9.55
CA TYR A 60 0.52 28.64 -8.91
C TYR A 60 1.61 28.14 -9.88
N GLY A 61 1.23 27.66 -11.07
CA GLY A 61 2.16 27.10 -12.06
C GLY A 61 2.55 25.63 -11.78
N HIS A 62 3.65 25.19 -12.40
CA HIS A 62 4.10 23.78 -12.39
C HIS A 62 5.25 23.48 -11.40
N HIS A 63 5.71 24.49 -10.66
CA HIS A 63 6.86 24.38 -9.77
C HIS A 63 6.40 24.39 -8.32
N HIS A 64 6.49 23.22 -7.69
CA HIS A 64 6.07 23.01 -6.32
C HIS A 64 7.25 22.97 -5.36
N ARG A 65 7.09 23.52 -4.15
CA ARG A 65 8.14 23.58 -3.12
C ARG A 65 7.99 22.48 -2.07
N LEU A 66 6.77 22.27 -1.60
CA LEU A 66 6.35 21.28 -0.61
C LEU A 66 5.71 20.07 -1.29
N PHE A 67 4.84 20.29 -2.27
CA PHE A 67 4.11 19.20 -2.89
C PHE A 67 5.03 18.28 -3.74
N PRO A 68 4.90 16.94 -3.64
CA PRO A 68 5.80 16.04 -4.36
C PRO A 68 5.65 16.12 -5.87
N LYS A 69 6.68 16.64 -6.54
CA LYS A 69 6.71 16.78 -8.02
C LYS A 69 6.39 15.48 -8.76
N ALA A 70 6.85 14.34 -8.25
CA ALA A 70 6.60 13.04 -8.86
C ALA A 70 5.09 12.73 -8.95
N LEU A 71 4.33 13.01 -7.88
CA LEU A 71 2.89 12.78 -7.84
C LEU A 71 2.15 13.83 -8.65
N TYR A 72 2.54 15.10 -8.56
CA TYR A 72 1.97 16.17 -9.38
C TYR A 72 2.03 15.82 -10.87
N GLN A 73 3.20 15.36 -11.35
CA GLN A 73 3.38 14.95 -12.73
C GLN A 73 2.51 13.75 -13.12
N LEU A 74 2.26 12.80 -12.19
CA LEU A 74 1.33 11.69 -12.41
C LEU A 74 -0.10 12.19 -12.59
N VAL A 75 -0.57 13.08 -11.71
CA VAL A 75 -1.93 13.66 -11.77
C VAL A 75 -2.17 14.33 -13.11
N GLN A 76 -1.24 15.21 -13.52
CA GLN A 76 -1.34 15.96 -14.77
C GLN A 76 -1.28 15.06 -16.01
N LYS A 77 -0.33 14.11 -16.02
CA LYS A 77 -0.09 13.25 -17.18
C LYS A 77 -1.23 12.27 -17.44
N PHE A 78 -1.78 11.68 -16.38
CA PHE A 78 -2.82 10.65 -16.48
C PHE A 78 -4.23 11.17 -16.21
N ARG A 79 -4.40 12.48 -15.97
CA ARG A 79 -5.69 13.12 -15.63
C ARG A 79 -6.41 12.36 -14.52
N ILE A 80 -5.71 12.15 -13.42
CA ILE A 80 -6.24 11.42 -12.27
C ILE A 80 -7.16 12.36 -11.50
N ARG A 81 -8.43 11.97 -11.31
CA ARG A 81 -9.38 12.67 -10.45
C ARG A 81 -9.22 12.23 -9.00
N GLU A 82 -9.17 10.92 -8.78
CA GLU A 82 -8.93 10.35 -7.47
C GLU A 82 -8.11 9.07 -7.63
N MET A 83 -7.20 8.82 -6.70
CA MET A 83 -6.42 7.57 -6.67
C MET A 83 -6.09 7.21 -5.24
N GLU A 84 -6.10 5.93 -4.95
CA GLU A 84 -5.66 5.41 -3.67
C GLU A 84 -4.79 4.18 -3.88
N LEU A 85 -3.61 4.22 -3.29
CA LEU A 85 -2.66 3.13 -3.26
C LEU A 85 -2.40 2.76 -1.80
N SER A 86 -2.49 1.47 -1.47
CA SER A 86 -2.11 0.98 -0.15
C SER A 86 -1.17 -0.22 -0.23
N PHE A 87 -0.23 -0.26 0.71
CA PHE A 87 0.66 -1.39 0.98
C PHE A 87 0.42 -1.83 2.41
N THR A 88 -0.11 -3.03 2.60
CA THR A 88 -0.50 -3.51 3.91
C THR A 88 0.11 -4.87 4.24
N GLN A 89 0.68 -4.98 5.44
CA GLN A 89 1.08 -6.24 6.03
C GLN A 89 0.24 -6.53 7.28
N GLY A 90 -0.21 -7.77 7.40
CA GLY A 90 -1.09 -8.20 8.48
C GLY A 90 -2.56 -7.96 8.15
N ARG A 91 -3.44 -8.43 9.04
CA ARG A 91 -4.89 -8.33 8.90
C ARG A 91 -5.44 -7.44 9.99
N TRP A 92 -6.34 -6.52 9.63
CA TRP A 92 -7.09 -5.75 10.61
C TRP A 92 -8.02 -6.66 11.41
N ASN A 93 -7.90 -6.66 12.74
CA ASN A 93 -8.77 -7.41 13.62
C ASN A 93 -9.99 -6.57 14.01
N TYR A 94 -11.06 -6.65 13.22
CA TYR A 94 -12.30 -5.91 13.44
C TYR A 94 -13.00 -6.19 14.78
N GLU A 95 -12.77 -7.36 15.40
CA GLU A 95 -13.36 -7.70 16.70
C GLU A 95 -12.65 -6.98 17.85
N ARG A 96 -11.31 -6.90 17.79
CA ARG A 96 -10.47 -6.41 18.90
C ARG A 96 -10.00 -4.97 18.74
N TRP A 97 -9.89 -4.47 17.52
CA TRP A 97 -9.36 -3.12 17.23
C TRP A 97 -10.44 -2.12 16.83
N GLY A 98 -11.66 -2.62 16.60
CA GLY A 98 -12.82 -1.84 16.17
C GLY A 98 -13.13 -2.03 14.68
N GLY A 99 -14.41 -1.88 14.35
CA GLY A 99 -14.92 -1.85 12.98
C GLY A 99 -15.90 -0.72 12.73
N PHE A 100 -16.27 0.04 13.77
CA PHE A 100 -17.15 1.19 13.69
C PHE A 100 -16.40 2.45 14.15
N ASP A 101 -15.39 2.84 13.40
CA ASP A 101 -14.69 4.11 13.59
C ASP A 101 -14.12 4.63 12.26
N PRO A 102 -13.79 5.93 12.16
CA PRO A 102 -13.25 6.49 10.92
C PRO A 102 -11.94 5.83 10.46
N ILE A 103 -11.10 5.36 11.39
CA ILE A 103 -9.81 4.72 11.07
C ILE A 103 -10.05 3.34 10.49
N SER A 104 -10.88 2.51 11.14
CA SER A 104 -11.21 1.18 10.65
C SER A 104 -11.92 1.23 9.30
N SER A 105 -12.77 2.21 9.07
CA SER A 105 -13.59 2.30 7.84
C SER A 105 -12.79 2.84 6.64
N SER A 106 -11.86 3.78 6.86
CA SER A 106 -11.11 4.41 5.77
C SER A 106 -9.66 3.92 5.66
N ASN A 107 -8.98 3.60 6.76
CA ASN A 107 -7.54 3.31 6.78
C ASN A 107 -7.19 1.84 7.03
N ALA A 108 -8.14 1.00 7.46
CA ALA A 108 -7.93 -0.44 7.44
C ALA A 108 -7.97 -0.95 5.99
N LYS A 109 -6.95 -1.70 5.59
CA LYS A 109 -6.74 -2.15 4.21
C LYS A 109 -6.41 -3.63 4.15
N PRO A 110 -6.70 -4.31 3.02
CA PRO A 110 -6.43 -5.73 2.88
C PRO A 110 -4.91 -5.94 2.71
N PRO A 111 -4.39 -7.12 3.09
CA PRO A 111 -2.96 -7.41 2.95
C PRO A 111 -2.52 -7.42 1.49
N GLY A 112 -1.25 -7.06 1.25
CA GLY A 112 -0.66 -6.90 -0.07
C GLY A 112 -0.84 -5.47 -0.58
N VAL A 113 -1.03 -5.34 -1.90
CA VAL A 113 -1.31 -4.05 -2.55
C VAL A 113 -2.78 -3.95 -2.96
N GLU A 114 -3.40 -2.81 -2.67
CA GLU A 114 -4.68 -2.41 -3.25
C GLU A 114 -4.49 -1.07 -3.95
N LEU A 115 -4.94 -1.00 -5.21
CA LEU A 115 -4.90 0.22 -6.04
C LEU A 115 -6.26 0.42 -6.70
N TRP A 116 -6.79 1.61 -6.57
CA TRP A 116 -7.89 2.06 -7.41
C TRP A 116 -7.68 3.50 -7.86
N ALA A 117 -8.19 3.82 -9.05
CA ALA A 117 -8.06 5.14 -9.63
C ALA A 117 -9.29 5.49 -10.49
N VAL A 118 -9.72 6.75 -10.37
CA VAL A 118 -10.75 7.37 -11.19
C VAL A 118 -10.05 8.35 -12.14
N PHE A 119 -10.23 8.13 -13.43
CA PHE A 119 -9.61 8.95 -14.48
C PHE A 119 -10.62 9.93 -15.06
N ASP A 120 -10.16 11.15 -15.36
CA ASP A 120 -10.91 12.14 -16.12
C ASP A 120 -10.43 12.15 -17.58
N VAL A 121 -10.67 11.03 -18.26
CA VAL A 121 -10.35 10.81 -19.67
C VAL A 121 -11.53 10.13 -20.37
N PRO A 122 -11.66 10.24 -21.71
CA PRO A 122 -12.59 9.45 -22.48
C PRO A 122 -12.48 7.94 -22.18
N HIS A 123 -13.61 7.22 -22.16
CA HIS A 123 -13.69 5.82 -21.71
C HIS A 123 -12.74 4.87 -22.47
N ASP A 124 -12.51 5.12 -23.75
CA ASP A 124 -11.59 4.39 -24.63
C ASP A 124 -10.12 4.51 -24.22
N LEU A 125 -9.75 5.55 -23.47
CA LEU A 125 -8.38 5.80 -23.01
C LEU A 125 -8.13 5.38 -21.57
N VAL A 126 -9.16 4.93 -20.84
CA VAL A 126 -9.05 4.60 -19.40
C VAL A 126 -8.08 3.43 -19.18
N ASP A 127 -8.17 2.37 -19.98
CA ASP A 127 -7.31 1.19 -19.82
C ASP A 127 -5.85 1.49 -20.17
N ALA A 128 -5.62 2.33 -21.18
CA ALA A 128 -4.29 2.80 -21.54
C ALA A 128 -3.67 3.66 -20.41
N SER A 129 -4.47 4.54 -19.80
CA SER A 129 -4.06 5.35 -18.65
C SER A 129 -3.78 4.49 -17.42
N TRP A 130 -4.61 3.48 -17.14
CA TRP A 130 -4.40 2.52 -16.06
C TRP A 130 -3.10 1.72 -16.22
N LYS A 131 -2.85 1.18 -17.41
CA LYS A 131 -1.59 0.50 -17.76
C LYS A 131 -0.39 1.40 -17.53
N ASN A 132 -0.42 2.64 -18.02
CA ASN A 132 0.73 3.54 -17.85
C ASN A 132 0.92 3.99 -16.38
N LEU A 133 -0.18 4.13 -15.63
CA LEU A 133 -0.16 4.48 -14.21
C LEU A 133 0.50 3.36 -13.39
N THR A 134 0.05 2.11 -13.56
CA THR A 134 0.57 0.94 -12.82
C THR A 134 2.06 0.74 -13.03
N HIS A 135 2.56 0.91 -14.27
CA HIS A 135 3.99 0.90 -14.59
C HIS A 135 4.76 2.01 -13.89
N THR A 136 4.22 3.23 -13.89
CA THR A 136 4.92 4.37 -13.28
C THR A 136 4.96 4.25 -11.75
N LEU A 137 3.87 3.78 -11.13
CA LEU A 137 3.80 3.52 -9.69
C LEU A 137 4.73 2.37 -9.27
N SER A 138 4.82 1.31 -10.08
CA SER A 138 5.75 0.20 -9.86
C SER A 138 7.20 0.71 -9.75
N GLY A 139 7.62 1.59 -10.66
CA GLY A 139 8.93 2.23 -10.61
C GLY A 139 9.12 3.18 -9.42
N LEU A 140 8.08 3.92 -9.03
CA LEU A 140 8.14 4.88 -7.93
C LEU A 140 8.27 4.21 -6.56
N PHE A 141 7.53 3.13 -6.33
CA PHE A 141 7.48 2.42 -5.04
C PHE A 141 8.32 1.14 -4.99
N CYS A 142 9.00 0.78 -6.08
CA CYS A 142 9.78 -0.45 -6.22
C CYS A 142 8.97 -1.70 -5.86
N ALA A 143 7.76 -1.79 -6.40
CA ALA A 143 6.79 -2.85 -6.12
C ALA A 143 6.24 -3.42 -7.42
N SER A 144 5.67 -4.62 -7.38
CA SER A 144 5.18 -5.35 -8.56
C SER A 144 3.80 -4.89 -9.05
N ILE A 145 3.46 -3.60 -8.88
CA ILE A 145 2.18 -3.00 -9.27
C ILE A 145 1.91 -3.15 -10.77
N ASN A 146 2.96 -3.29 -11.58
CA ASN A 146 2.86 -3.52 -13.02
C ASN A 146 2.08 -4.79 -13.38
N PHE A 147 1.96 -5.78 -12.49
CA PHE A 147 1.10 -6.94 -12.73
C PHE A 147 -0.39 -6.57 -12.87
N LEU A 148 -0.82 -5.43 -12.30
CA LEU A 148 -2.18 -4.91 -12.46
C LEU A 148 -2.46 -4.35 -13.87
N GLU A 149 -1.47 -4.27 -14.76
CA GLU A 149 -1.67 -3.90 -16.17
C GLU A 149 -2.61 -4.90 -16.87
N SER A 150 -2.46 -6.19 -16.58
CA SER A 150 -3.20 -7.24 -17.28
C SER A 150 -4.69 -7.12 -17.00
N SER A 151 -5.52 -7.27 -18.04
CA SER A 151 -6.98 -7.31 -17.91
C SER A 151 -7.48 -8.42 -16.99
N THR A 152 -6.63 -9.42 -16.71
CA THR A 152 -6.90 -10.50 -15.75
C THR A 152 -6.75 -10.08 -14.28
N ALA A 153 -6.09 -8.95 -14.01
CA ALA A 153 -5.67 -8.54 -12.67
C ALA A 153 -6.42 -7.29 -12.14
N TYR A 154 -7.17 -6.59 -12.99
CA TYR A 154 -8.02 -5.46 -12.60
C TYR A 154 -9.49 -5.70 -12.96
N SER A 155 -10.36 -4.92 -12.33
CA SER A 155 -11.80 -4.91 -12.55
C SER A 155 -12.33 -3.47 -12.64
N ALA A 156 -13.52 -3.31 -13.20
CA ALA A 156 -14.24 -2.05 -13.27
C ALA A 156 -15.56 -2.17 -12.49
N PRO A 157 -15.55 -1.92 -11.15
CA PRO A 157 -16.78 -1.92 -10.36
C PRO A 157 -17.68 -0.76 -10.79
N ASP A 158 -19.00 -0.97 -10.76
CA ASP A 158 -19.96 0.07 -11.12
C ASP A 158 -20.53 0.79 -9.90
N TRP A 159 -20.79 0.05 -8.82
CA TRP A 159 -21.53 0.59 -7.66
C TRP A 159 -21.19 -0.08 -6.32
N GLY A 160 -20.76 -1.34 -6.28
CA GLY A 160 -20.57 -2.11 -5.05
C GLY A 160 -19.36 -1.67 -4.22
N PHE A 161 -18.36 -1.06 -4.86
CA PHE A 161 -17.16 -0.50 -4.22
C PHE A 161 -17.29 1.03 -4.03
N GLN A 162 -17.45 1.76 -5.14
CA GLN A 162 -17.70 3.20 -5.17
C GLN A 162 -18.54 3.55 -6.41
N PRO A 163 -19.42 4.57 -6.35
CA PRO A 163 -20.27 4.95 -7.46
C PRO A 163 -19.52 5.85 -8.47
N PHE A 164 -18.71 5.25 -9.35
CA PHE A 164 -18.07 5.96 -10.47
C PHE A 164 -18.20 5.15 -11.76
N SER A 165 -19.14 5.55 -12.62
CA SER A 165 -19.44 4.81 -13.85
C SER A 165 -18.31 4.88 -14.88
N GLY A 166 -17.73 3.73 -15.23
CA GLY A 166 -16.88 3.52 -16.41
C GLY A 166 -15.43 4.02 -16.32
N SER A 167 -15.15 5.04 -15.50
CA SER A 167 -13.81 5.63 -15.37
C SER A 167 -12.98 5.11 -14.19
N LEU A 168 -13.57 4.23 -13.37
CA LEU A 168 -12.91 3.59 -12.24
C LEU A 168 -12.23 2.29 -12.66
N ARG A 169 -11.00 2.08 -12.16
CA ARG A 169 -10.30 0.80 -12.21
C ARG A 169 -9.86 0.40 -10.81
N TYR A 170 -10.06 -0.87 -10.47
CA TYR A 170 -9.73 -1.47 -9.18
C TYR A 170 -8.86 -2.70 -9.40
N GLY A 171 -7.75 -2.81 -8.67
CA GLY A 171 -6.86 -3.96 -8.70
C GLY A 171 -6.27 -4.26 -7.32
N SER A 172 -6.04 -5.55 -7.04
CA SER A 172 -5.43 -5.98 -5.79
C SER A 172 -4.42 -7.11 -6.03
N LEU A 173 -3.26 -7.02 -5.37
CA LEU A 173 -2.19 -8.01 -5.38
C LEU A 173 -1.96 -8.50 -3.94
N PRO A 174 -2.72 -9.51 -3.45
CA PRO A 174 -2.60 -9.98 -2.07
C PRO A 174 -1.24 -10.63 -1.76
N ARG A 175 -0.50 -11.09 -2.78
CA ARG A 175 0.83 -11.72 -2.65
C ARG A 175 2.00 -10.75 -2.65
N GLU A 176 1.76 -9.48 -2.95
CA GLU A 176 2.84 -8.50 -2.97
C GLU A 176 3.37 -8.34 -1.54
N ALA A 177 4.62 -8.76 -1.32
CA ALA A 177 5.27 -8.62 -0.04
C ALA A 177 5.57 -7.15 0.23
N VAL A 178 5.08 -6.64 1.36
CA VAL A 178 5.40 -5.28 1.80
C VAL A 178 6.77 -5.30 2.46
N CYS A 179 7.72 -4.63 1.84
CA CYS A 179 9.13 -4.59 2.21
C CYS A 179 9.53 -3.21 2.75
N THR A 180 10.58 -3.15 3.58
CA THR A 180 11.10 -1.90 4.15
C THR A 180 11.50 -0.86 3.08
N GLU A 181 11.78 -1.37 1.89
CA GLU A 181 12.11 -0.68 0.66
C GLU A 181 10.94 0.14 0.14
N ASN A 182 9.68 -0.27 0.37
CA ASN A 182 8.48 0.49 -0.03
C ASN A 182 8.24 1.72 0.86
N LEU A 183 8.63 1.64 2.14
CA LEU A 183 8.51 2.79 3.07
C LEU A 183 9.47 3.93 2.70
N THR A 184 10.61 3.62 2.09
CA THR A 184 11.61 4.63 1.71
C THR A 184 11.12 5.63 0.65
N PRO A 185 10.56 5.22 -0.51
CA PRO A 185 9.95 6.15 -1.47
C PRO A 185 8.70 6.83 -0.89
N TRP A 186 7.91 6.16 -0.05
CA TRP A 186 6.78 6.78 0.63
C TRP A 186 7.22 7.95 1.53
N LEU A 187 8.27 7.76 2.34
CA LEU A 187 8.86 8.82 3.17
C LEU A 187 9.53 9.92 2.35
N LYS A 188 10.05 9.62 1.15
CA LYS A 188 10.67 10.62 0.26
C LYS A 188 9.67 11.64 -0.28
N LEU A 189 8.38 11.33 -0.27
CA LEU A 189 7.31 12.25 -0.64
C LEU A 189 7.10 13.32 0.45
N LEU A 190 7.40 13.02 1.71
CA LEU A 190 7.25 14.00 2.78
C LEU A 190 8.36 15.08 2.71
N PRO A 191 8.05 16.38 2.91
CA PRO A 191 9.04 17.46 2.88
C PRO A 191 10.22 17.25 3.84
N CYS A 192 9.96 16.77 5.06
CA CYS A 192 10.98 16.49 6.08
C CYS A 192 11.49 15.04 6.13
N ARG A 193 10.95 14.16 5.27
CA ARG A 193 11.31 12.72 5.21
C ARG A 193 11.33 12.07 6.59
N ASP A 194 12.37 11.30 6.92
CA ASP A 194 12.57 10.63 8.22
C ASP A 194 13.51 11.40 9.17
N LYS A 195 13.71 12.71 8.94
CA LYS A 195 14.75 13.50 9.62
C LYS A 195 14.23 14.44 10.70
N ALA A 196 13.02 14.95 10.56
CA ALA A 196 12.41 15.92 11.48
C ALA A 196 10.90 15.72 11.55
N GLY A 197 10.26 16.32 12.56
CA GLY A 197 8.82 16.20 12.76
C GLY A 197 8.39 14.80 13.21
N LEU A 198 7.12 14.50 13.01
CA LEU A 198 6.53 13.22 13.44
C LEU A 198 7.02 12.03 12.61
N ALA A 199 7.40 12.27 11.36
CA ALA A 199 7.96 11.25 10.48
C ALA A 199 9.32 10.71 10.98
N ALA A 200 10.00 11.39 11.90
CA ALA A 200 11.20 10.88 12.56
C ALA A 200 10.94 9.63 13.44
N LEU A 201 9.70 9.41 13.88
CA LEU A 201 9.28 8.21 14.63
C LEU A 201 9.14 6.96 13.74
N MET A 202 9.11 7.13 12.42
CA MET A 202 8.85 6.06 11.47
C MET A 202 10.10 5.18 11.22
N ASP A 203 10.64 4.59 12.29
CA ASP A 203 11.77 3.68 12.23
C ASP A 203 11.35 2.32 11.65
N ARG A 204 12.07 1.85 10.63
CA ARG A 204 11.73 0.64 9.85
C ARG A 204 11.61 -0.61 10.75
N PRO A 205 12.61 -0.96 11.59
CA PRO A 205 12.46 -2.09 12.51
C PRO A 205 11.21 -2.05 13.39
N SER A 206 10.86 -0.87 13.92
CA SER A 206 9.72 -0.71 14.82
C SER A 206 8.40 -0.93 14.10
N ILE A 207 8.22 -0.35 12.90
CA ILE A 207 7.00 -0.50 12.10
C ILE A 207 6.79 -1.95 11.64
N TYR A 208 7.84 -2.59 11.11
CA TYR A 208 7.73 -3.93 10.51
C TYR A 208 7.71 -5.07 11.55
N ARG A 209 7.94 -4.77 12.83
CA ARG A 209 7.66 -5.68 13.95
C ARG A 209 6.20 -5.65 14.41
N GLY A 210 5.41 -4.70 13.91
CA GLY A 210 3.99 -4.57 14.25
C GLY A 210 3.16 -5.76 13.78
N PHE A 211 2.01 -5.95 14.43
CA PHE A 211 1.02 -6.98 14.06
C PHE A 211 0.23 -6.60 12.81
N TYR A 212 0.15 -5.31 12.53
CA TYR A 212 -0.47 -4.74 11.36
C TYR A 212 0.24 -3.45 11.00
N HIS A 213 0.51 -3.23 9.72
CA HIS A 213 0.84 -1.91 9.23
C HIS A 213 0.28 -1.69 7.83
N SER A 214 -0.23 -0.48 7.57
CA SER A 214 -0.73 -0.09 6.26
C SER A 214 -0.23 1.30 5.90
N GLN A 215 0.56 1.38 4.82
CA GLN A 215 1.00 2.62 4.19
C GLN A 215 -0.01 2.95 3.10
N ARG A 216 -0.71 4.06 3.23
CA ARG A 216 -1.74 4.51 2.29
C ARG A 216 -1.37 5.86 1.72
N LEU A 217 -1.70 6.04 0.45
CA LEU A 217 -1.55 7.28 -0.30
C LEU A 217 -2.86 7.51 -1.04
N ARG A 218 -3.60 8.55 -0.64
CA ARG A 218 -4.82 8.99 -1.32
C ARG A 218 -4.55 10.35 -1.96
N LEU A 219 -4.90 10.47 -3.22
CA LEU A 219 -4.77 11.68 -4.01
C LEU A 219 -6.17 12.07 -4.49
N SER A 220 -6.55 13.32 -4.29
CA SER A 220 -7.76 13.90 -4.87
C SER A 220 -7.40 15.17 -5.64
N SER A 221 -7.85 15.25 -6.88
CA SER A 221 -7.68 16.40 -7.75
C SER A 221 -9.04 16.92 -8.20
N THR A 222 -9.30 18.20 -7.94
CA THR A 222 -10.47 18.93 -8.43
C THR A 222 -10.16 19.79 -9.65
N GLU A 223 -8.92 19.78 -10.14
CA GLU A 223 -8.46 20.66 -11.22
C GLU A 223 -9.16 20.44 -12.57
N PHE A 224 -9.70 19.25 -12.80
CA PHE A 224 -10.33 18.89 -14.07
C PHE A 224 -11.86 19.03 -14.07
N GLY A 225 -12.45 19.40 -12.91
CA GLY A 225 -13.89 19.65 -12.76
C GLY A 225 -14.34 21.08 -13.13
N SER A 226 -15.63 21.26 -13.38
CA SER A 226 -16.25 22.53 -13.84
C SER A 226 -16.65 23.51 -12.72
N THR A 227 -16.36 23.23 -11.45
CA THR A 227 -16.76 24.09 -10.32
C THR A 227 -15.55 24.83 -9.76
N GLU A 228 -15.49 26.14 -10.02
CA GLU A 228 -14.32 27.01 -9.88
C GLU A 228 -13.96 27.43 -8.44
N LEU A 229 -14.65 26.92 -7.41
CA LEU A 229 -14.57 27.53 -6.08
C LEU A 229 -13.42 27.00 -5.20
N GLU A 230 -12.96 25.75 -5.41
CA GLU A 230 -11.84 25.14 -4.67
C GLU A 230 -11.09 24.13 -5.58
N SER A 231 -10.49 24.62 -6.66
CA SER A 231 -9.69 23.78 -7.55
C SER A 231 -8.29 23.59 -6.96
N GLY A 232 -7.81 22.36 -6.81
CA GLY A 232 -6.49 22.07 -6.24
C GLY A 232 -6.19 20.57 -6.17
N ILE A 233 -5.01 20.23 -5.69
CA ILE A 233 -4.58 18.84 -5.49
C ILE A 233 -4.30 18.62 -4.00
N ALA A 234 -4.97 17.64 -3.41
CA ALA A 234 -4.72 17.21 -2.04
C ALA A 234 -4.14 15.80 -2.03
N LEU A 235 -3.12 15.60 -1.19
CA LEU A 235 -2.43 14.35 -0.98
C LEU A 235 -2.49 13.98 0.50
N ASP A 236 -3.20 12.91 0.80
CA ASP A 236 -3.24 12.30 2.13
C ASP A 236 -2.29 11.11 2.16
N GLN A 237 -1.26 11.20 2.99
CA GLN A 237 -0.33 10.11 3.25
C GLN A 237 -0.58 9.61 4.67
N THR A 238 -1.08 8.38 4.81
CA THR A 238 -1.33 7.78 6.13
C THR A 238 -0.48 6.53 6.36
N LEU A 239 0.02 6.37 7.59
CA LEU A 239 0.63 5.14 8.06
C LEU A 239 -0.11 4.70 9.32
N THR A 240 -0.81 3.57 9.24
CA THR A 240 -1.51 2.98 10.38
C THR A 240 -0.73 1.75 10.85
N VAL A 241 -0.35 1.70 12.13
CA VAL A 241 0.46 0.60 12.69
C VAL A 241 -0.14 0.13 14.01
N VAL A 242 -0.20 -1.19 14.21
CA VAL A 242 -0.56 -1.81 15.49
C VAL A 242 0.68 -2.45 16.10
N LEU A 243 1.12 -1.92 17.22
CA LEU A 243 2.37 -2.28 17.89
C LEU A 243 2.08 -2.88 19.26
N GLN A 244 2.87 -3.86 19.67
CA GLN A 244 2.82 -4.37 21.05
C GLN A 244 3.97 -3.75 21.85
N PRO A 245 3.68 -3.03 22.94
CA PRO A 245 4.71 -2.50 23.80
C PRO A 245 5.58 -3.61 24.41
N THR A 246 6.88 -3.36 24.52
CA THR A 246 7.80 -4.30 25.17
C THR A 246 7.54 -4.31 26.67
N THR A 247 7.08 -5.45 27.19
CA THR A 247 6.76 -5.58 28.61
C THR A 247 8.06 -5.65 29.41
N SER A 248 8.39 -4.60 30.16
CA SER A 248 9.41 -4.69 31.21
C SER A 248 8.95 -5.72 32.25
N GLN A 249 9.86 -6.60 32.69
CA GLN A 249 9.63 -7.76 33.56
C GLN A 249 8.94 -7.49 34.91
N ARG A 250 8.57 -6.23 35.21
CA ARG A 250 7.85 -5.83 36.44
C ARG A 250 6.32 -6.00 36.37
N ALA A 251 5.73 -6.32 35.21
CA ALA A 251 4.27 -6.31 35.02
C ALA A 251 3.58 -7.69 35.09
N SER A 252 4.24 -8.72 35.65
CA SER A 252 3.59 -10.01 35.97
C SER A 252 3.11 -10.06 37.42
N MET A 253 2.47 -8.99 37.89
CA MET A 253 1.60 -9.07 39.06
C MET A 253 0.22 -9.49 38.57
N THR A 254 -0.07 -10.78 38.67
CA THR A 254 -1.43 -11.32 38.54
C THR A 254 -2.24 -10.79 39.71
N TYR A 255 -3.22 -9.93 39.43
CA TYR A 255 -4.24 -9.54 40.40
C TYR A 255 -5.16 -10.74 40.69
N SER A 256 -5.93 -10.68 41.78
CA SER A 256 -6.78 -11.79 42.26
C SER A 256 -7.96 -12.14 41.34
N SER A 257 -8.24 -11.32 40.33
CA SER A 257 -9.08 -11.64 39.17
C SER A 257 -8.17 -11.94 37.97
N ASP A 258 -8.61 -12.75 37.01
CA ASP A 258 -7.88 -13.10 35.77
C ASP A 258 -7.51 -11.89 34.85
N SER A 259 -7.58 -10.65 35.37
CA SER A 259 -7.26 -9.41 34.68
C SER A 259 -5.75 -9.11 34.76
N VAL A 260 -5.11 -9.07 33.58
CA VAL A 260 -3.70 -8.72 33.44
C VAL A 260 -3.57 -7.23 33.15
N LEU A 261 -2.63 -6.56 33.83
CA LEU A 261 -2.34 -5.14 33.60
C LEU A 261 -1.96 -4.88 32.12
N GLN A 262 -2.54 -3.82 31.56
CA GLN A 262 -2.18 -3.30 30.26
C GLN A 262 -0.71 -2.82 30.27
N PRO A 263 0.08 -3.07 29.21
CA PRO A 263 1.48 -2.69 29.20
C PRO A 263 1.63 -1.17 29.06
N SER A 264 2.35 -0.55 29.99
CA SER A 264 2.77 0.86 29.89
C SER A 264 3.78 1.06 28.76
N TRP A 265 3.77 2.22 28.13
CA TRP A 265 4.60 2.51 26.97
C TRP A 265 5.02 3.97 26.90
N SER A 266 6.11 4.24 26.18
CA SER A 266 6.51 5.57 25.71
C SER A 266 6.78 5.55 24.21
N LEU A 267 6.77 6.73 23.57
CA LEU A 267 7.15 6.87 22.16
C LEU A 267 8.55 6.29 21.90
N SER A 268 9.50 6.58 22.78
CA SER A 268 10.84 6.01 22.70
C SER A 268 10.87 4.48 22.84
N SER A 269 9.99 3.89 23.66
CA SER A 269 9.94 2.44 23.85
C SER A 269 9.32 1.68 22.66
N ILE A 270 8.34 2.30 21.98
CA ILE A 270 7.61 1.68 20.87
C ILE A 270 8.34 1.92 19.54
N PHE A 271 8.80 3.14 19.30
CA PHE A 271 9.41 3.54 18.03
C PHE A 271 10.95 3.55 18.06
N GLY A 272 11.56 3.48 19.24
CA GLY A 272 13.02 3.54 19.41
C GLY A 272 13.59 4.96 19.29
N ARG A 273 12.75 5.99 19.14
CA ARG A 273 13.14 7.39 18.92
C ARG A 273 12.23 8.35 19.65
N LYS A 274 12.74 9.56 19.89
CA LYS A 274 11.99 10.72 20.44
C LYS A 274 11.80 11.77 19.35
N VAL A 275 10.83 12.66 19.53
CA VAL A 275 10.57 13.75 18.57
C VAL A 275 11.33 15.00 19.01
N SER A 276 12.35 15.38 18.26
CA SER A 276 13.22 16.51 18.62
C SER A 276 12.69 17.89 18.20
N GLY A 277 11.41 17.98 17.82
CA GLY A 277 10.73 19.19 17.38
C GLY A 277 9.95 19.02 16.07
N ARG A 278 9.22 20.06 15.69
CA ARG A 278 8.39 20.14 14.49
C ARG A 278 9.21 20.10 13.18
N CYS A 279 8.61 19.60 12.11
CA CYS A 279 9.13 19.83 10.76
C CYS A 279 9.03 21.32 10.39
N VAL A 280 10.17 21.95 10.06
CA VAL A 280 10.23 23.40 9.74
C VAL A 280 9.31 23.79 8.57
N LEU A 281 9.06 22.84 7.65
CA LEU A 281 8.21 23.03 6.48
C LEU A 281 6.72 22.74 6.74
N ALA A 282 6.38 22.12 7.87
CA ALA A 282 4.99 21.88 8.24
C ALA A 282 4.36 23.14 8.84
N LYS A 283 3.08 23.37 8.58
CA LYS A 283 2.23 24.42 9.16
C LYS A 283 1.92 24.10 10.62
N SER A 284 1.62 22.83 10.91
CA SER A 284 1.34 22.28 12.25
C SER A 284 1.91 20.86 12.38
N SER A 285 2.35 20.53 13.59
CA SER A 285 2.74 19.18 14.00
C SER A 285 2.05 18.83 15.33
N ASN A 286 1.01 18.01 15.29
CA ASN A 286 0.16 17.71 16.47
C ASN A 286 0.17 16.22 16.83
N VAL A 287 0.12 15.91 18.12
CA VAL A 287 -0.05 14.53 18.60
C VAL A 287 -1.34 14.43 19.40
N TYR A 288 -2.14 13.43 19.10
CA TYR A 288 -3.41 13.14 19.75
C TYR A 288 -3.34 11.78 20.46
N VAL A 289 -3.83 11.70 21.70
CA VAL A 289 -4.09 10.42 22.37
C VAL A 289 -5.59 10.24 22.50
N GLN A 290 -6.12 9.18 21.89
CA GLN A 290 -7.54 8.84 21.92
C GLN A 290 -7.85 7.78 22.95
N VAL A 291 -8.82 8.06 23.81
CA VAL A 291 -9.41 7.11 24.76
C VAL A 291 -10.83 6.81 24.27
N GLU A 292 -11.07 5.55 23.90
CA GLU A 292 -12.37 5.12 23.34
C GLU A 292 -13.51 5.15 24.36
N ARG A 293 -14.75 5.19 23.87
CA ARG A 293 -15.97 5.22 24.70
C ARG A 293 -16.00 4.09 25.74
N GLY A 294 -15.74 2.85 25.31
CA GLY A 294 -15.72 1.68 26.19
C GLY A 294 -14.63 1.73 27.26
N LEU A 295 -13.51 2.41 27.00
CA LEU A 295 -12.48 2.61 28.01
C LEU A 295 -12.86 3.76 28.97
N VAL A 296 -13.47 4.82 28.46
CA VAL A 296 -13.96 5.94 29.29
C VAL A 296 -15.03 5.47 30.28
N SER A 297 -15.96 4.59 29.86
CA SER A 297 -16.98 4.02 30.74
C SER A 297 -16.37 3.23 31.90
N GLU A 298 -15.40 2.36 31.61
CA GLU A 298 -14.73 1.57 32.65
C GLU A 298 -13.92 2.44 33.61
N LEU A 299 -13.27 3.48 33.10
CA LEU A 299 -12.52 4.43 33.94
C LEU A 299 -13.44 5.24 34.87
N LYS A 300 -14.67 5.54 34.45
CA LYS A 300 -15.69 6.18 35.31
C LYS A 300 -16.16 5.23 36.40
N ASN A 301 -16.36 3.95 36.09
CA ASN A 301 -16.75 2.94 37.08
C ASN A 301 -15.70 2.80 38.19
N LEU A 302 -14.42 2.75 37.83
CA LEU A 302 -13.31 2.69 38.80
C LEU A 302 -13.27 3.93 39.72
N HIS A 303 -13.60 5.12 39.19
CA HIS A 303 -13.71 6.33 39.99
C HIS A 303 -14.85 6.27 41.01
N ALA A 304 -16.00 5.74 40.60
CA ALA A 304 -17.17 5.62 41.48
C ALA A 304 -16.94 4.64 42.64
N GLU A 305 -16.11 3.61 42.46
CA GLU A 305 -15.74 2.67 43.52
C GLU A 305 -14.77 3.28 44.56
N ASP A 306 -13.90 4.21 44.14
CA ASP A 306 -12.94 4.89 45.02
C ASP A 306 -13.61 6.02 45.84
N GLU A 307 -14.65 6.67 45.28
CA GLU A 307 -15.45 7.72 45.94
C GLU A 307 -16.64 7.20 46.76
N GLY A 308 -16.41 6.18 47.61
CA GLY A 308 -17.39 5.71 48.62
C GLY A 308 -17.82 6.74 49.69
N SER A 309 -17.56 8.04 49.51
CA SER A 309 -17.99 9.10 50.42
C SER A 309 -18.10 10.47 49.74
N GLY A 310 -19.25 10.77 49.15
CA GLY A 310 -19.67 12.14 48.83
C GLY A 310 -20.15 12.33 47.41
N ALA A 311 -21.46 12.49 47.24
CA ALA A 311 -22.09 12.90 45.99
C ALA A 311 -21.60 14.30 45.58
N GLY A 312 -20.59 14.36 44.72
CA GLY A 312 -20.24 15.52 43.93
C GLY A 312 -20.10 15.07 42.48
N ASN A 313 -20.81 15.72 41.55
CA ASN A 313 -20.58 15.53 40.12
C ASN A 313 -19.16 16.03 39.79
N VAL A 314 -18.15 15.15 39.88
CA VAL A 314 -16.78 15.50 39.53
C VAL A 314 -16.63 15.40 38.02
N THR A 315 -16.45 16.55 37.40
CA THR A 315 -16.20 16.65 35.98
C THR A 315 -14.83 16.05 35.64
N PHE A 316 -14.79 15.19 34.62
CA PHE A 316 -13.59 14.63 33.96
C PHE A 316 -12.71 15.73 33.29
N GLU A 317 -12.75 16.96 33.81
CA GLU A 317 -12.42 18.21 33.10
C GLU A 317 -10.98 18.68 33.27
N LYS A 318 -10.19 18.16 34.22
CA LYS A 318 -8.88 18.79 34.51
C LYS A 318 -7.69 17.87 34.81
N THR A 319 -7.85 16.56 34.87
CA THR A 319 -6.78 15.66 35.31
C THR A 319 -6.35 14.73 34.17
N TRP A 320 -5.19 15.03 33.56
CA TRP A 320 -4.43 14.07 32.74
C TRP A 320 -3.88 12.89 33.56
N ASN A 321 -4.03 12.99 34.89
CA ASN A 321 -3.74 11.98 35.87
C ASN A 321 -5.06 11.40 36.37
N ASN A 322 -5.48 10.28 35.77
CA ASN A 322 -6.67 9.54 36.16
C ASN A 322 -6.25 8.39 37.13
N PRO A 323 -7.20 7.80 37.88
CA PRO A 323 -6.92 6.64 38.70
C PRO A 323 -6.49 5.46 37.83
N GLY A 324 -7.07 5.29 36.64
CA GLY A 324 -6.71 4.17 35.74
C GLY A 324 -5.38 4.32 34.99
N PHE A 325 -4.97 5.54 34.64
CA PHE A 325 -3.74 5.79 33.90
C PHE A 325 -3.14 7.18 34.15
N GLU A 326 -1.85 7.33 33.87
CA GLU A 326 -1.09 8.58 33.97
C GLU A 326 -0.26 8.82 32.69
N LEU A 327 -0.34 10.05 32.18
CA LEU A 327 0.42 10.54 31.03
C LEU A 327 1.69 11.25 31.50
N SER A 328 2.85 11.01 30.89
CA SER A 328 4.11 11.63 31.35
C SER A 328 4.18 13.15 31.13
N ILE A 329 3.39 13.68 30.21
CA ILE A 329 3.36 15.09 29.80
C ILE A 329 1.91 15.58 29.87
N ALA A 330 1.71 16.79 30.41
CA ALA A 330 0.40 17.43 30.45
C ALA A 330 -0.06 17.83 29.02
N PRO A 331 -1.30 17.49 28.63
CA PRO A 331 -1.85 17.86 27.32
C PRO A 331 -2.05 19.36 27.23
N ASN A 332 -1.88 19.91 26.02
CA ASN A 332 -2.19 21.32 25.76
C ASN A 332 -3.70 21.55 25.80
N ARG A 333 -4.49 20.60 25.26
CA ARG A 333 -5.95 20.67 25.20
C ARG A 333 -6.57 19.29 25.36
N VAL A 334 -7.79 19.26 25.85
CA VAL A 334 -8.61 18.04 25.97
C VAL A 334 -9.89 18.27 25.19
N ILE A 335 -10.10 17.50 24.14
CA ILE A 335 -11.25 17.59 23.24
C ILE A 335 -12.16 16.40 23.56
N LYS A 336 -13.45 16.67 23.76
CA LYS A 336 -14.47 15.64 23.99
C LYS A 336 -15.39 15.54 22.79
N GLU A 337 -15.77 14.31 22.46
CA GLU A 337 -16.80 14.06 21.48
C GLU A 337 -18.18 14.51 22.02
N VAL A 338 -18.93 15.22 21.19
CA VAL A 338 -20.31 15.65 21.51
C VAL A 338 -21.25 14.58 21.00
N ASN A 339 -21.82 13.80 21.92
CA ASN A 339 -22.88 12.87 21.58
C ASN A 339 -24.22 13.59 21.69
N ILE A 340 -24.97 13.69 20.59
CA ILE A 340 -26.30 14.35 20.56
C ILE A 340 -27.34 13.54 21.34
N LEU A 341 -27.07 12.26 21.62
CA LEU A 341 -28.06 11.32 22.15
C LEU A 341 -27.88 10.97 23.63
N HIS A 342 -26.65 10.79 24.16
CA HIS A 342 -26.41 10.52 25.60
C HIS A 342 -25.09 11.16 26.10
N ASP A 343 -25.17 11.89 27.21
CA ASP A 343 -24.09 12.71 27.81
C ASP A 343 -23.00 11.88 28.54
N GLU A 344 -23.19 10.57 28.68
CA GLU A 344 -22.45 9.79 29.67
C GLU A 344 -21.21 9.05 29.14
N THR A 345 -21.02 8.86 27.82
CA THR A 345 -19.84 8.13 27.29
C THR A 345 -19.32 8.72 25.97
N SER A 346 -18.49 9.76 26.06
CA SER A 346 -17.84 10.40 24.91
C SER A 346 -16.39 9.94 24.73
N ILE A 347 -15.92 9.92 23.48
CA ILE A 347 -14.49 9.75 23.19
C ILE A 347 -13.73 10.98 23.70
N VAL A 348 -12.58 10.76 24.33
CA VAL A 348 -11.71 11.83 24.83
C VAL A 348 -10.41 11.83 24.03
N LEU A 349 -10.03 13.00 23.54
CA LEU A 349 -8.79 13.26 22.80
C LEU A 349 -7.91 14.23 23.59
N TYR A 350 -6.67 13.83 23.85
CA TYR A 350 -5.65 14.67 24.45
C TYR A 350 -4.72 15.21 23.35
N GLU A 351 -4.68 16.52 23.15
CA GLU A 351 -3.87 17.19 22.13
C GLU A 351 -2.56 17.72 22.69
N TYR A 352 -1.49 17.50 21.94
CA TYR A 352 -0.13 17.95 22.22
C TYR A 352 0.45 18.70 21.01
N LEU A 353 0.88 19.94 21.23
CA LEU A 353 1.52 20.79 20.22
C LEU A 353 3.03 20.58 20.24
N ILE A 354 3.61 20.16 19.11
CA ILE A 354 5.05 19.86 19.02
C ILE A 354 5.91 21.12 18.86
N ASP A 355 5.32 22.27 18.54
CA ASP A 355 6.01 23.55 18.34
C ASP A 355 6.88 23.98 19.54
N ASN A 356 6.55 23.53 20.75
CA ASN A 356 7.25 23.91 21.98
C ASN A 356 8.51 23.07 22.26
N TYR A 357 8.77 22.01 21.48
CA TYR A 357 9.85 21.06 21.75
C TYR A 357 11.01 21.22 20.77
N SER A 358 12.22 20.92 21.24
CA SER A 358 13.46 21.09 20.47
C SER A 358 14.47 19.97 20.75
N ASN A 359 15.65 20.03 20.13
CA ASN A 359 16.70 19.02 20.33
C ASN A 359 17.19 18.93 21.79
N SER A 360 17.10 20.01 22.58
CA SER A 360 17.50 20.00 23.99
C SER A 360 16.45 19.37 24.90
N GLU A 361 15.17 19.51 24.55
CA GLU A 361 14.02 18.96 25.26
C GLU A 361 13.13 18.20 24.27
N PRO A 362 13.50 16.96 23.91
CA PRO A 362 12.75 16.19 22.93
C PRO A 362 11.43 15.70 23.54
N PHE A 363 10.38 15.72 22.73
CA PHE A 363 9.07 15.19 23.10
C PHE A 363 9.09 13.65 23.14
N ASP A 364 8.73 13.11 24.30
CA ASP A 364 8.60 11.67 24.55
C ASP A 364 7.39 11.41 25.45
N LEU A 365 6.24 11.16 24.82
CA LEU A 365 5.00 10.88 25.51
C LEU A 365 5.01 9.45 26.05
N GLY A 366 4.75 9.31 27.34
CA GLY A 366 4.57 8.06 28.07
C GLY A 366 3.14 7.91 28.54
N PHE A 367 2.61 6.70 28.43
CA PHE A 367 1.31 6.26 28.94
C PHE A 367 1.53 5.14 29.95
N THR A 368 1.13 5.36 31.19
CA THR A 368 1.34 4.40 32.28
C THR A 368 0.02 3.94 32.87
N TRP A 369 -0.20 2.62 32.89
CA TRP A 369 -1.40 2.02 33.47
C TRP A 369 -1.21 1.78 34.97
N LYS A 370 -2.24 2.09 35.76
CA LYS A 370 -2.24 1.91 37.22
C LYS A 370 -3.10 0.71 37.65
N PHE A 371 -4.22 0.48 36.97
CA PHE A 371 -5.14 -0.63 37.23
C PHE A 371 -5.39 -1.47 35.98
N PRO A 372 -5.69 -2.77 36.12
CA PRO A 372 -6.10 -3.60 35.00
C PRO A 372 -7.49 -3.17 34.52
N VAL A 373 -7.61 -2.82 33.24
CA VAL A 373 -8.87 -2.44 32.60
C VAL A 373 -9.07 -3.28 31.35
N VAL A 374 -10.29 -3.77 31.15
CA VAL A 374 -10.72 -4.54 29.98
C VAL A 374 -11.95 -3.85 29.42
N TRP A 375 -11.94 -3.59 28.11
CA TRP A 375 -13.06 -2.96 27.41
C TRP A 375 -13.22 -3.59 26.02
N SER A 376 -14.35 -3.30 25.35
CA SER A 376 -14.59 -3.68 23.96
C SER A 376 -14.52 -2.46 23.05
N SER A 377 -13.84 -2.58 21.91
CA SER A 377 -13.84 -1.56 20.86
C SER A 377 -15.15 -1.61 20.04
N PRO A 378 -15.60 -0.48 19.46
CA PRO A 378 -16.86 -0.41 18.72
C PRO A 378 -16.80 -1.25 17.44
N GLN A 379 -17.75 -2.18 17.28
CA GLN A 379 -17.76 -3.15 16.19
C GLN A 379 -18.72 -2.72 15.07
N ALA A 380 -18.41 -3.11 13.83
CA ALA A 380 -19.35 -2.96 12.71
C ALA A 380 -20.63 -3.79 12.96
N PRO A 381 -21.79 -3.45 12.35
CA PRO A 381 -23.06 -4.13 12.60
C PRO A 381 -23.03 -5.65 12.37
N LEU A 382 -22.25 -6.10 11.39
CA LEU A 382 -22.00 -7.52 11.14
C LEU A 382 -20.50 -7.77 11.10
N HIS A 383 -20.05 -8.79 11.82
CA HIS A 383 -18.71 -9.34 11.69
C HIS A 383 -18.65 -10.23 10.45
N ALA A 384 -17.77 -9.89 9.52
CA ALA A 384 -17.58 -10.62 8.29
C ALA A 384 -16.38 -11.55 8.34
N SER A 385 -16.62 -12.80 7.96
CA SER A 385 -15.60 -13.84 7.84
C SER A 385 -15.79 -14.60 6.53
N ARG A 386 -14.70 -15.10 5.97
CA ARG A 386 -14.66 -15.78 4.69
C ARG A 386 -13.76 -16.99 4.77
N PHE A 387 -14.22 -18.10 4.19
CA PHE A 387 -13.48 -19.36 4.19
C PHE A 387 -13.81 -20.21 2.95
N LEU A 388 -12.92 -21.16 2.65
CA LEU A 388 -13.13 -22.15 1.60
C LEU A 388 -13.84 -23.39 2.16
N MET A 389 -14.76 -23.92 1.37
CA MET A 389 -15.48 -25.16 1.63
C MET A 389 -15.17 -26.18 0.54
N GLY A 390 -15.35 -27.46 0.87
CA GLY A 390 -15.10 -28.58 -0.03
C GLY A 390 -13.69 -29.15 0.09
N SER A 391 -13.55 -30.41 -0.33
CA SER A 391 -12.30 -31.15 -0.34
C SER A 391 -12.01 -31.64 -1.75
N GLY A 392 -10.77 -31.49 -2.21
CA GLY A 392 -10.34 -31.99 -3.51
C GLY A 392 -9.64 -30.93 -4.36
N ASN A 393 -9.23 -31.37 -5.54
CA ASN A 393 -8.39 -30.60 -6.45
C ASN A 393 -9.15 -30.05 -7.67
N GLU A 394 -10.42 -30.41 -7.85
CA GLU A 394 -11.26 -29.99 -8.96
C GLU A 394 -12.29 -28.95 -8.54
N ARG A 395 -13.14 -29.29 -7.55
CA ARG A 395 -14.23 -28.42 -7.07
C ARG A 395 -13.95 -27.84 -5.69
N GLY A 396 -14.48 -26.67 -5.44
CA GLY A 396 -14.52 -26.02 -4.13
C GLY A 396 -15.74 -25.11 -4.02
N ALA A 397 -15.91 -24.50 -2.85
CA ALA A 397 -16.90 -23.45 -2.64
C ALA A 397 -16.32 -22.31 -1.80
N ILE A 398 -16.74 -21.09 -2.09
CA ILE A 398 -16.43 -19.89 -1.30
C ILE A 398 -17.62 -19.64 -0.39
N ALA A 399 -17.37 -19.52 0.90
CA ALA A 399 -18.36 -19.11 1.88
C ALA A 399 -18.02 -17.75 2.48
N ILE A 400 -18.98 -16.83 2.48
CA ILE A 400 -18.93 -15.54 3.18
C ILE A 400 -19.95 -15.60 4.31
N SER A 401 -19.48 -15.62 5.55
CA SER A 401 -20.30 -15.67 6.77
C SER A 401 -20.27 -14.32 7.48
N LEU A 402 -21.45 -13.74 7.63
CA LEU A 402 -21.73 -12.53 8.38
C LEU A 402 -22.44 -12.90 9.67
N LYS A 403 -21.90 -12.49 10.82
CA LYS A 403 -22.50 -12.71 12.14
C LYS A 403 -22.86 -11.37 12.75
N ALA A 404 -24.05 -11.27 13.33
CA ALA A 404 -24.44 -10.10 14.10
C ALA A 404 -23.48 -9.90 15.28
N THR A 405 -23.00 -8.68 15.44
CA THR A 405 -22.24 -8.25 16.62
C THR A 405 -23.22 -7.83 17.71
N GLU A 406 -22.82 -7.96 18.97
CA GLU A 406 -23.65 -7.46 20.06
C GLU A 406 -23.80 -5.93 19.90
N PRO A 407 -25.02 -5.38 20.05
CA PRO A 407 -25.22 -3.94 20.04
C PRO A 407 -24.32 -3.27 21.08
N SER A 408 -23.32 -2.51 20.65
CA SER A 408 -22.77 -1.48 21.51
C SER A 408 -23.87 -0.44 21.73
N ASP A 409 -24.26 -0.24 22.99
CA ASP A 409 -25.36 0.61 23.44
C ASP A 409 -25.63 1.83 22.53
N GLY A 410 -26.86 1.93 22.02
CA GLY A 410 -27.42 3.18 21.47
C GLY A 410 -27.18 3.50 20.00
N LEU A 411 -26.51 2.65 19.20
CA LEU A 411 -26.14 3.02 17.82
C LEU A 411 -27.04 2.51 16.69
N TRP A 412 -28.14 1.83 17.02
CA TRP A 412 -29.20 1.53 16.04
C TRP A 412 -30.10 2.75 15.87
N VAL A 413 -29.59 3.83 15.27
CA VAL A 413 -30.48 4.79 14.58
C VAL A 413 -30.83 4.18 13.24
N ALA A 414 -31.60 3.08 13.27
CA ALA A 414 -32.45 2.76 12.14
C ALA A 414 -33.55 3.83 12.16
N ASP A 415 -33.83 4.44 11.01
CA ASP A 415 -34.99 5.30 10.85
C ASP A 415 -36.22 4.55 11.40
N THR A 416 -36.66 4.90 12.61
CA THR A 416 -37.90 4.40 13.21
C THR A 416 -39.07 5.13 12.58
N ILE A 417 -39.19 5.00 11.26
CA ILE A 417 -40.38 5.27 10.50
C ILE A 417 -40.78 3.91 9.95
N GLU A 418 -41.76 3.30 10.62
CA GLU A 418 -42.28 1.93 10.42
C GLU A 418 -41.55 0.82 11.20
N ASN A 419 -42.32 -0.03 11.89
CA ASN A 419 -41.93 -1.08 12.84
C ASN A 419 -41.10 -2.26 12.23
N SER A 420 -40.21 -2.02 11.28
CA SER A 420 -39.31 -3.04 10.74
C SER A 420 -37.90 -2.50 10.54
N CYS A 421 -37.02 -2.69 11.53
CA CYS A 421 -35.59 -2.42 11.40
C CYS A 421 -35.02 -3.33 10.30
N MET A 422 -34.46 -2.70 9.26
CA MET A 422 -33.82 -3.37 8.13
C MET A 422 -32.37 -2.89 8.01
N LEU A 423 -31.45 -3.84 7.88
CA LEU A 423 -30.02 -3.65 7.71
C LEU A 423 -29.65 -3.88 6.25
N ARG A 424 -29.11 -2.85 5.59
CA ARG A 424 -28.60 -2.94 4.23
C ARG A 424 -27.08 -3.02 4.23
N PHE A 425 -26.51 -3.90 3.41
CA PHE A 425 -25.07 -3.94 3.16
C PHE A 425 -24.77 -4.43 1.75
N ASN A 426 -23.61 -4.02 1.22
CA ASN A 426 -23.13 -4.44 -0.09
C ASN A 426 -21.94 -5.37 0.06
N VAL A 427 -21.84 -6.35 -0.83
CA VAL A 427 -20.71 -7.28 -0.97
C VAL A 427 -20.09 -7.03 -2.35
N PHE A 428 -18.81 -6.67 -2.36
CA PHE A 428 -17.98 -6.58 -3.55
C PHE A 428 -16.89 -7.65 -3.49
N GLN A 429 -16.93 -8.59 -4.43
CA GLN A 429 -15.99 -9.70 -4.51
C GLN A 429 -15.37 -9.77 -5.90
N VAL A 430 -14.04 -9.76 -5.94
CA VAL A 430 -13.26 -10.06 -7.15
C VAL A 430 -12.66 -11.46 -7.00
N VAL A 431 -12.75 -12.27 -8.04
CA VAL A 431 -12.22 -13.63 -8.09
C VAL A 431 -11.36 -13.78 -9.35
N PRO A 432 -10.10 -14.24 -9.24
CA PRO A 432 -9.24 -14.45 -10.39
C PRO A 432 -9.82 -15.45 -11.40
N TRP A 433 -9.46 -15.30 -12.68
CA TRP A 433 -10.03 -16.10 -13.77
C TRP A 433 -9.81 -17.61 -13.64
N TYR A 434 -8.74 -18.04 -12.97
CA TYR A 434 -8.43 -19.45 -12.72
C TYR A 434 -9.29 -20.08 -11.61
N VAL A 435 -10.17 -19.31 -10.97
CA VAL A 435 -11.21 -19.79 -10.06
C VAL A 435 -12.55 -19.54 -10.74
N ARG A 436 -13.08 -20.57 -11.41
CA ARG A 436 -14.29 -20.46 -12.22
C ARG A 436 -15.52 -20.57 -11.33
N VAL A 437 -16.04 -19.43 -10.89
CA VAL A 437 -17.19 -19.36 -9.97
C VAL A 437 -18.51 -19.55 -10.72
N TYR A 438 -19.34 -20.44 -10.20
CA TYR A 438 -20.69 -20.66 -10.69
C TYR A 438 -21.69 -19.77 -9.94
N PHE A 439 -21.85 -18.52 -10.36
CA PHE A 439 -22.74 -17.57 -9.68
C PHE A 439 -24.20 -18.03 -9.58
N HIS A 440 -24.66 -18.92 -10.46
CA HIS A 440 -26.00 -19.52 -10.40
C HIS A 440 -26.19 -20.51 -9.24
N THR A 441 -25.10 -20.96 -8.59
CA THR A 441 -25.12 -21.85 -7.41
C THR A 441 -25.20 -21.09 -6.09
N LEU A 442 -25.41 -19.77 -6.13
CA LEU A 442 -25.53 -18.95 -4.93
C LEU A 442 -26.63 -19.48 -4.01
N GLN A 443 -26.25 -19.92 -2.82
CA GLN A 443 -27.17 -20.27 -1.75
C GLN A 443 -27.01 -19.29 -0.60
N VAL A 444 -28.14 -18.84 -0.06
CA VAL A 444 -28.21 -17.92 1.08
C VAL A 444 -28.76 -18.69 2.26
N PHE A 445 -27.97 -18.78 3.33
CA PHE A 445 -28.38 -19.37 4.59
C PHE A 445 -28.59 -18.26 5.62
N VAL A 446 -29.79 -18.18 6.18
CA VAL A 446 -30.13 -17.23 7.25
C VAL A 446 -30.40 -18.04 8.51
N ASP A 447 -29.63 -17.77 9.57
CA ASP A 447 -29.67 -18.50 10.83
C ASP A 447 -29.57 -20.03 10.64
N GLY A 448 -28.72 -20.44 9.69
CA GLY A 448 -28.47 -21.84 9.35
C GLY A 448 -29.55 -22.51 8.48
N LYS A 449 -30.62 -21.79 8.11
CA LYS A 449 -31.67 -22.29 7.22
C LYS A 449 -31.50 -21.75 5.80
N PRO A 450 -31.59 -22.60 4.77
CA PRO A 450 -31.56 -22.12 3.39
C PRO A 450 -32.80 -21.25 3.11
N GLN A 451 -32.58 -20.09 2.50
CA GLN A 451 -33.62 -19.15 2.14
C GLN A 451 -33.60 -18.88 0.64
N SER A 452 -34.71 -18.37 0.10
CA SER A 452 -34.74 -17.92 -1.29
C SER A 452 -33.86 -16.70 -1.48
N VAL A 453 -33.07 -16.73 -2.55
CA VAL A 453 -32.15 -15.66 -2.96
C VAL A 453 -32.90 -14.33 -3.18
N THR A 454 -34.13 -14.40 -3.70
CA THR A 454 -34.98 -13.23 -4.00
C THR A 454 -35.46 -12.46 -2.79
N ASP A 455 -35.49 -13.08 -1.62
CA ASP A 455 -36.15 -12.50 -0.45
C ASP A 455 -35.25 -11.48 0.25
N PHE A 456 -33.93 -11.61 0.08
CA PHE A 456 -32.92 -10.81 0.80
C PHE A 456 -31.99 -10.02 -0.13
N ILE A 457 -31.92 -10.34 -1.42
CA ILE A 457 -31.05 -9.63 -2.37
C ILE A 457 -31.87 -8.58 -3.12
N GLU A 458 -31.54 -7.31 -2.92
CA GLU A 458 -32.19 -6.19 -3.62
C GLU A 458 -31.65 -6.02 -5.04
N ARG A 459 -30.33 -6.16 -5.19
CA ARG A 459 -29.62 -5.91 -6.44
C ARG A 459 -28.40 -6.81 -6.54
N MET A 460 -28.20 -7.40 -7.70
CA MET A 460 -27.01 -8.19 -8.00
C MET A 460 -26.51 -7.86 -9.39
N ARG A 461 -25.20 -7.65 -9.52
CA ARG A 461 -24.50 -7.51 -10.79
C ARG A 461 -23.32 -8.46 -10.78
N ILE A 462 -23.22 -9.26 -11.83
CA ILE A 462 -22.19 -10.28 -11.98
C ILE A 462 -21.51 -10.03 -13.32
N SER A 463 -20.17 -10.05 -13.31
CA SER A 463 -19.34 -10.21 -14.49
C SER A 463 -18.61 -11.55 -14.34
N PRO A 464 -18.95 -12.58 -15.11
CA PRO A 464 -18.28 -13.88 -15.00
C PRO A 464 -16.83 -13.76 -15.47
N SER A 465 -15.95 -14.59 -14.90
CA SER A 465 -14.55 -14.67 -15.31
C SER A 465 -14.43 -15.25 -16.71
N GLU A 466 -13.55 -14.68 -17.52
CA GLU A 466 -13.11 -15.26 -18.80
C GLU A 466 -11.65 -15.70 -18.69
N ASP A 467 -11.37 -16.94 -19.10
CA ASP A 467 -10.05 -17.55 -19.00
C ASP A 467 -8.98 -16.66 -19.65
N LYS A 468 -7.99 -16.24 -18.85
CA LYS A 468 -6.88 -15.36 -19.26
C LYS A 468 -7.29 -14.00 -19.84
N VAL A 469 -8.55 -13.59 -19.70
CA VAL A 469 -9.07 -12.32 -20.21
C VAL A 469 -9.49 -11.40 -19.06
N SER A 470 -10.35 -11.86 -18.16
CA SER A 470 -10.93 -11.01 -17.11
C SER A 470 -11.22 -11.78 -15.81
N PRO A 471 -11.09 -11.13 -14.63
CA PRO A 471 -11.52 -11.72 -13.38
C PRO A 471 -13.05 -11.76 -13.26
N GLY A 472 -13.56 -12.67 -12.45
CA GLY A 472 -14.97 -12.70 -12.07
C GLY A 472 -15.25 -11.64 -11.00
N VAL A 473 -16.32 -10.87 -11.18
CA VAL A 473 -16.72 -9.80 -10.27
C VAL A 473 -18.17 -10.00 -9.85
N MET A 474 -18.44 -9.87 -8.56
CA MET A 474 -19.78 -9.89 -7.98
C MET A 474 -20.00 -8.66 -7.11
N GLU A 475 -21.02 -7.89 -7.48
CA GLU A 475 -21.53 -6.74 -6.72
C GLU A 475 -22.96 -7.08 -6.28
N MET A 476 -23.21 -7.17 -4.98
CA MET A 476 -24.49 -7.62 -4.44
C MET A 476 -24.93 -6.75 -3.27
N ALA A 477 -26.19 -6.34 -3.24
CA ALA A 477 -26.81 -5.55 -2.18
C ALA A 477 -27.85 -6.41 -1.50
N LEU A 478 -27.69 -6.59 -0.20
CA LEU A 478 -28.57 -7.39 0.62
C LEU A 478 -29.30 -6.50 1.63
N LYS A 479 -30.54 -6.85 1.90
CA LYS A 479 -31.38 -6.24 2.92
C LYS A 479 -31.89 -7.32 3.86
N LEU A 480 -31.46 -7.24 5.12
CA LEU A 480 -31.79 -8.21 6.16
C LEU A 480 -32.60 -7.54 7.27
N PRO A 481 -33.55 -8.24 7.90
CA PRO A 481 -34.12 -7.79 9.16
C PRO A 481 -33.06 -7.75 10.27
N CYS A 482 -33.12 -6.74 11.15
CA CYS A 482 -32.14 -6.60 12.24
C CYS A 482 -32.17 -7.73 13.30
N CYS A 483 -33.19 -8.61 13.28
CA CYS A 483 -33.29 -9.75 14.19
C CYS A 483 -32.45 -10.97 13.76
N VAL A 484 -31.91 -10.96 12.54
CA VAL A 484 -31.09 -12.05 12.00
C VAL A 484 -29.76 -12.12 12.73
N LYS A 485 -29.38 -13.31 13.21
CA LYS A 485 -28.11 -13.51 13.95
C LYS A 485 -26.94 -13.81 13.03
N SER A 486 -27.18 -14.52 11.92
CA SER A 486 -26.12 -14.88 10.98
C SER A 486 -26.64 -15.08 9.56
N VAL A 487 -25.85 -14.67 8.58
CA VAL A 487 -26.08 -14.91 7.16
C VAL A 487 -24.83 -15.51 6.54
N THR A 488 -24.98 -16.62 5.83
CA THR A 488 -23.90 -17.25 5.08
C THR A 488 -24.26 -17.34 3.61
N LEU A 489 -23.37 -16.83 2.77
CA LEU A 489 -23.46 -16.87 1.32
C LEU A 489 -22.47 -17.93 0.82
N THR A 490 -22.94 -18.91 0.05
CA THR A 490 -22.07 -19.96 -0.51
C THR A 490 -22.14 -19.98 -2.03
N LEU A 491 -20.99 -20.10 -2.67
CA LEU A 491 -20.83 -20.15 -4.12
C LEU A 491 -19.89 -21.29 -4.48
N GLU A 492 -20.31 -22.18 -5.37
CA GLU A 492 -19.44 -23.25 -5.88
C GLU A 492 -18.52 -22.72 -6.99
N PHE A 493 -17.33 -23.31 -7.09
CA PHE A 493 -16.36 -22.98 -8.13
C PHE A 493 -15.52 -24.19 -8.53
N ASP A 494 -15.02 -24.15 -9.76
CA ASP A 494 -14.03 -25.10 -10.27
C ASP A 494 -12.65 -24.46 -10.31
N LYS A 495 -11.63 -25.27 -9.99
CA LYS A 495 -10.22 -24.90 -10.05
C LYS A 495 -9.73 -25.04 -11.49
N GLY A 496 -9.22 -23.95 -12.05
CA GLY A 496 -8.65 -23.92 -13.39
C GLY A 496 -7.33 -24.69 -13.47
N PHE A 497 -7.09 -25.31 -14.62
CA PHE A 497 -5.78 -25.86 -14.97
C PHE A 497 -4.91 -24.75 -15.53
N LEU A 498 -3.80 -24.48 -14.86
CA LEU A 498 -2.82 -23.49 -15.29
C LEU A 498 -1.72 -24.17 -16.11
N HIS A 499 -1.14 -23.40 -17.03
CA HIS A 499 0.10 -23.79 -17.68
C HIS A 499 1.28 -23.63 -16.72
N ILE A 500 2.38 -24.34 -17.02
CA ILE A 500 3.57 -24.36 -16.18
C ILE A 500 4.18 -22.95 -15.94
N ASP A 501 4.06 -22.07 -16.92
CA ASP A 501 4.54 -20.69 -16.93
C ASP A 501 3.63 -19.73 -16.15
N GLU A 502 2.41 -20.14 -15.82
CA GLU A 502 1.44 -19.36 -15.06
C GLU A 502 1.57 -19.60 -13.54
N TYR A 503 2.31 -20.63 -13.13
CA TYR A 503 2.58 -20.86 -11.72
C TYR A 503 3.60 -19.86 -11.17
N PRO A 504 3.33 -19.30 -9.99
CA PRO A 504 4.33 -18.49 -9.31
C PRO A 504 5.51 -19.34 -8.82
N PRO A 505 6.64 -18.69 -8.45
CA PRO A 505 7.66 -19.34 -7.65
C PRO A 505 7.02 -19.92 -6.39
N ASP A 506 7.25 -21.21 -6.14
CA ASP A 506 6.54 -22.03 -5.14
C ASP A 506 5.05 -22.28 -5.44
N ALA A 507 4.81 -23.14 -6.44
CA ALA A 507 3.48 -23.57 -6.84
C ALA A 507 2.68 -24.30 -5.74
N ASN A 508 3.36 -24.87 -4.74
CA ASN A 508 2.72 -25.66 -3.68
C ASN A 508 2.01 -24.80 -2.62
N GLN A 509 2.33 -23.51 -2.53
CA GLN A 509 1.64 -22.59 -1.63
C GLN A 509 0.15 -22.44 -1.99
N GLY A 510 -0.17 -22.47 -3.28
CA GLY A 510 -1.50 -22.13 -3.81
C GLY A 510 -1.62 -20.68 -4.27
N PHE A 511 -2.84 -20.28 -4.60
CA PHE A 511 -3.17 -18.98 -5.19
C PHE A 511 -4.11 -18.18 -4.29
N ASP A 512 -3.83 -16.90 -4.14
CA ASP A 512 -4.61 -16.01 -3.28
C ASP A 512 -5.77 -15.35 -4.03
N ILE A 513 -6.99 -15.49 -3.50
CA ILE A 513 -8.16 -14.71 -3.90
C ILE A 513 -8.20 -13.45 -3.02
N PRO A 514 -8.26 -12.24 -3.61
CA PRO A 514 -8.32 -11.00 -2.84
C PRO A 514 -9.53 -10.96 -1.91
N SER A 515 -9.41 -10.20 -0.83
CA SER A 515 -10.46 -9.96 0.16
C SER A 515 -11.74 -9.44 -0.49
N ALA A 516 -12.90 -9.93 -0.06
CA ALA A 516 -14.18 -9.30 -0.32
C ALA A 516 -14.29 -8.01 0.51
N VAL A 517 -14.89 -6.98 -0.08
CA VAL A 517 -15.23 -5.72 0.58
C VAL A 517 -16.70 -5.76 0.98
N ILE A 518 -16.99 -5.44 2.23
CA ILE A 518 -18.35 -5.32 2.75
C ILE A 518 -18.55 -3.89 3.21
N SER A 519 -19.54 -3.23 2.63
CA SER A 519 -19.88 -1.84 2.96
C SER A 519 -21.29 -1.75 3.54
N PHE A 520 -21.45 -0.94 4.58
CA PHE A 520 -22.73 -0.65 5.22
C PHE A 520 -23.11 0.80 4.89
N PRO A 521 -23.84 1.04 3.79
CA PRO A 521 -24.10 2.39 3.29
C PRO A 521 -24.94 3.25 4.25
N ASP A 522 -25.82 2.63 5.03
CA ASP A 522 -26.73 3.32 5.96
C ASP A 522 -26.05 3.68 7.29
N PHE A 523 -24.83 3.16 7.52
CA PHE A 523 -24.07 3.37 8.74
C PHE A 523 -22.87 4.26 8.47
N HIS A 524 -22.80 5.40 9.16
CA HIS A 524 -21.72 6.36 8.99
C HIS A 524 -20.78 6.38 10.18
N ALA A 525 -19.51 6.09 9.93
CA ALA A 525 -18.43 6.35 10.88
C ALA A 525 -18.04 7.82 10.79
N SER A 526 -18.35 8.57 11.84
CA SER A 526 -17.92 9.96 12.05
C SER A 526 -17.82 10.25 13.54
N MET A 527 -16.95 11.18 13.91
CA MET A 527 -16.78 11.69 15.26
C MET A 527 -17.14 13.18 15.27
N HIS A 528 -17.96 13.61 16.22
CA HIS A 528 -18.39 15.00 16.34
C HIS A 528 -17.67 15.69 17.50
N PHE A 529 -16.97 16.79 17.23
CA PHE A 529 -16.28 17.57 18.25
C PHE A 529 -16.88 18.99 18.33
N LEU A 530 -16.86 19.62 19.51
CA LEU A 530 -17.33 21.01 19.68
C LEU A 530 -16.52 21.95 18.79
N LYS A 531 -17.17 22.69 17.89
CA LYS A 531 -16.54 23.71 17.04
C LYS A 531 -15.95 24.84 17.88
N ASP A 532 -14.73 24.64 18.39
CA ASP A 532 -13.82 25.73 18.71
C ASP A 532 -13.10 26.15 17.43
N ASP A 533 -12.81 27.45 17.28
CA ASP A 533 -12.16 28.03 16.09
C ASP A 533 -10.82 27.36 15.70
N SER A 534 -10.22 26.58 16.61
CA SER A 534 -9.01 25.80 16.33
C SER A 534 -9.24 24.44 15.66
N LEU A 535 -10.42 23.83 15.77
CA LEU A 535 -10.71 22.55 15.10
C LEU A 535 -10.73 22.69 13.58
N ASN A 536 -11.01 23.88 13.08
CA ASN A 536 -10.94 24.19 11.65
C ASN A 536 -9.50 24.12 11.09
N LYS A 537 -8.47 23.85 11.90
CA LYS A 537 -7.07 23.78 11.46
C LYS A 537 -6.48 22.37 11.35
N SER A 538 -7.03 21.37 12.04
CA SER A 538 -6.46 20.00 12.05
C SER A 538 -7.11 19.13 10.96
N PRO A 539 -6.37 18.70 9.93
CA PRO A 539 -6.95 17.90 8.85
C PRO A 539 -7.38 16.49 9.27
N LEU A 540 -6.73 15.86 10.24
CA LEU A 540 -7.16 14.55 10.75
C LEU A 540 -8.54 14.64 11.42
N LEU A 541 -8.76 15.65 12.26
CA LEU A 541 -10.05 15.80 12.96
C LEU A 541 -11.17 16.21 12.01
N SER A 542 -10.87 17.02 10.97
CA SER A 542 -11.87 17.33 9.93
C SER A 542 -12.24 16.07 9.15
N LYS A 543 -11.26 15.21 8.81
CA LYS A 543 -11.51 13.89 8.20
C LYS A 543 -12.33 12.98 9.10
N PHE A 544 -12.16 13.03 10.42
CA PHE A 544 -12.99 12.27 11.35
C PHE A 544 -14.43 12.79 11.47
N GLN A 545 -14.67 14.06 11.16
CA GLN A 545 -16.02 14.63 11.11
C GLN A 545 -16.76 14.32 9.80
N GLU A 546 -16.03 13.97 8.73
CA GLU A 546 -16.64 13.53 7.46
C GLU A 546 -17.43 12.23 7.66
N LYS A 547 -18.68 12.20 7.18
CA LYS A 547 -19.51 10.99 7.21
C LYS A 547 -19.00 9.99 6.18
N SER A 548 -18.31 8.95 6.64
CA SER A 548 -17.83 7.85 5.81
C SER A 548 -18.68 6.59 6.04
N PRO A 549 -19.08 5.83 4.99
CA PRO A 549 -19.77 4.56 5.20
C PRO A 549 -18.85 3.56 5.90
N VAL A 550 -19.39 2.73 6.78
CA VAL A 550 -18.62 1.69 7.45
C VAL A 550 -18.20 0.64 6.42
N LEU A 551 -16.91 0.29 6.42
CA LEU A 551 -16.32 -0.64 5.46
C LEU A 551 -15.46 -1.68 6.19
N CYS A 552 -15.58 -2.94 5.78
CA CYS A 552 -14.83 -4.06 6.32
C CYS A 552 -14.25 -4.93 5.21
N TYR A 553 -13.03 -5.41 5.39
CA TYR A 553 -12.38 -6.38 4.51
C TYR A 553 -12.42 -7.78 5.11
N THR A 554 -12.81 -8.76 4.30
CA THR A 554 -12.74 -10.19 4.67
C THR A 554 -11.34 -10.78 4.49
N GLU A 555 -11.17 -12.04 4.84
CA GLU A 555 -9.97 -12.82 4.63
C GLU A 555 -9.60 -12.94 3.14
N VAL A 556 -8.29 -12.90 2.86
CA VAL A 556 -7.72 -13.43 1.62
C VAL A 556 -7.81 -14.95 1.68
N LEU A 557 -8.31 -15.57 0.61
CA LEU A 557 -8.46 -17.03 0.55
C LEU A 557 -7.30 -17.65 -0.23
N LEU A 558 -6.69 -18.68 0.34
CA LEU A 558 -5.64 -19.45 -0.31
C LEU A 558 -6.23 -20.71 -0.96
N VAL A 559 -6.30 -20.73 -2.29
CA VAL A 559 -6.80 -21.86 -3.08
C VAL A 559 -5.64 -22.72 -3.57
N PRO A 560 -5.53 -23.99 -3.12
CA PRO A 560 -4.57 -24.92 -3.69
C PRO A 560 -5.07 -25.38 -5.07
N LEU A 561 -4.32 -25.06 -6.11
CA LEU A 561 -4.53 -25.57 -7.47
C LEU A 561 -3.71 -26.85 -7.69
N THR A 562 -4.12 -27.70 -8.64
CA THR A 562 -3.35 -28.88 -9.02
C THR A 562 -1.99 -28.47 -9.55
N THR A 563 -0.89 -28.83 -8.90
CA THR A 563 0.44 -28.54 -9.43
C THR A 563 0.82 -29.59 -10.49
N PRO A 564 1.30 -29.18 -11.68
CA PRO A 564 1.80 -30.13 -12.67
C PRO A 564 3.12 -30.75 -12.19
N ASP A 565 3.49 -31.90 -12.77
CA ASP A 565 4.80 -32.49 -12.51
C ASP A 565 5.93 -31.63 -13.15
N PHE A 566 6.57 -30.80 -12.33
CA PHE A 566 7.69 -29.95 -12.74
C PHE A 566 8.97 -30.74 -13.08
N SER A 567 9.04 -32.04 -12.76
CA SER A 567 10.25 -32.85 -12.97
C SER A 567 10.52 -33.14 -14.44
N MET A 568 9.47 -33.34 -15.26
CA MET A 568 9.64 -33.66 -16.67
C MET A 568 10.30 -32.50 -17.46
N PRO A 569 9.82 -31.24 -17.37
CA PRO A 569 10.51 -30.11 -17.99
C PRO A 569 11.93 -29.89 -17.45
N TYR A 570 12.14 -30.08 -16.14
CA TYR A 570 13.47 -30.00 -15.54
C TYR A 570 14.45 -31.02 -16.15
N ASN A 571 14.00 -32.27 -16.34
CA ASN A 571 14.80 -33.31 -16.96
C ASN A 571 15.14 -32.98 -18.43
N VAL A 572 14.21 -32.38 -19.17
CA VAL A 572 14.46 -31.95 -20.55
C VAL A 572 15.44 -30.78 -20.61
N ILE A 573 15.29 -29.78 -19.73
CA ILE A 573 16.20 -28.63 -19.64
C ILE A 573 17.62 -29.09 -19.26
N THR A 574 17.76 -29.99 -18.30
CA THR A 574 19.08 -30.51 -17.91
C THR A 574 19.75 -31.31 -19.04
N ILE A 575 19.01 -32.15 -19.77
CA ILE A 575 19.53 -32.86 -20.95
C ILE A 575 19.93 -31.86 -22.06
N THR A 576 19.09 -30.90 -22.39
CA THR A 576 19.42 -29.93 -23.45
C THR A 576 20.59 -29.04 -23.07
N CYS A 577 20.66 -28.53 -21.83
CA CYS A 577 21.78 -27.76 -21.34
C CYS A 577 23.10 -28.56 -21.35
N THR A 578 23.07 -29.85 -20.98
CA THR A 578 24.27 -30.70 -21.05
C THR A 578 24.73 -30.92 -22.48
N VAL A 579 23.81 -31.16 -23.42
CA VAL A 579 24.14 -31.27 -24.85
C VAL A 579 24.75 -29.96 -25.38
N PHE A 580 24.15 -28.81 -25.07
CA PHE A 580 24.69 -27.50 -25.47
C PHE A 580 26.07 -27.23 -24.85
N ALA A 581 26.26 -27.56 -23.56
CA ALA A 581 27.54 -27.40 -22.88
C ALA A 581 28.63 -28.26 -23.51
N LEU A 582 28.33 -29.52 -23.85
CA LEU A 582 29.26 -30.41 -24.55
C LEU A 582 29.55 -29.93 -25.98
N TYR A 583 28.53 -29.47 -26.71
CA TYR A 583 28.69 -28.93 -28.05
C TYR A 583 29.58 -27.69 -28.06
N PHE A 584 29.24 -26.65 -27.28
CA PHE A 584 30.05 -25.43 -27.23
C PHE A 584 31.41 -25.66 -26.59
N GLY A 585 31.50 -26.51 -25.56
CA GLY A 585 32.76 -26.89 -24.94
C GLY A 585 33.70 -27.59 -25.93
N SER A 586 33.18 -28.55 -26.71
CA SER A 586 33.97 -29.23 -27.75
C SER A 586 34.37 -28.29 -28.89
N LEU A 587 33.46 -27.43 -29.35
CA LEU A 587 33.71 -26.43 -30.38
C LEU A 587 34.84 -25.46 -29.96
N LEU A 588 34.73 -24.88 -28.76
CA LEU A 588 35.74 -23.97 -28.21
C LEU A 588 37.09 -24.67 -28.02
N ASN A 589 37.09 -25.95 -27.61
CA ASN A 589 38.31 -26.73 -27.46
C ASN A 589 38.99 -26.98 -28.83
N VAL A 590 38.23 -27.31 -29.87
CA VAL A 590 38.75 -27.46 -31.24
C VAL A 590 39.30 -26.14 -31.77
N LEU A 591 38.58 -25.03 -31.59
CA LEU A 591 39.04 -23.71 -32.03
C LEU A 591 40.32 -23.30 -31.30
N ARG A 592 40.40 -23.47 -29.98
CA ARG A 592 41.63 -23.17 -29.20
C ARG A 592 42.79 -24.08 -29.57
N ARG A 593 42.56 -25.37 -29.78
CA ARG A 593 43.60 -26.29 -30.25
C ARG A 593 44.14 -25.87 -31.61
N ARG A 594 43.27 -25.47 -32.54
CA ARG A 594 43.68 -24.99 -33.86
C ARG A 594 44.54 -23.73 -33.78
N VAL A 595 44.12 -22.74 -32.97
CA VAL A 595 44.91 -21.52 -32.76
C VAL A 595 46.27 -21.85 -32.11
N GLY A 596 46.28 -22.71 -31.08
CA GLY A 596 47.53 -23.14 -30.44
C GLY A 596 48.45 -23.96 -31.36
N GLU A 597 47.89 -24.75 -32.27
CA GLU A 597 48.66 -25.46 -33.31
C GLU A 597 49.22 -24.49 -34.36
N GLU A 598 48.43 -23.51 -34.83
CA GLU A 598 48.88 -22.47 -35.74
C GLU A 598 50.01 -21.62 -35.12
N GLU A 599 49.91 -21.23 -33.85
CA GLU A 599 50.99 -20.55 -33.11
C GLU A 599 52.25 -21.42 -33.00
N ARG A 600 52.12 -22.72 -32.73
CA ARG A 600 53.26 -23.66 -32.69
C ARG A 600 53.91 -23.82 -34.06
N PHE A 601 53.11 -23.85 -35.14
CA PHE A 601 53.63 -23.90 -36.51
C PHE A 601 54.38 -22.62 -36.88
N LEU A 602 53.86 -21.44 -36.50
CA LEU A 602 54.56 -20.17 -36.68
C LEU A 602 55.89 -20.15 -35.91
N LYS A 603 55.90 -20.53 -34.63
CA LYS A 603 57.13 -20.66 -33.82
C LYS A 603 58.13 -21.66 -34.42
N ARG A 604 57.67 -22.80 -34.95
CA ARG A 604 58.53 -23.77 -35.67
C ARG A 604 59.08 -23.22 -36.99
N LYS A 605 58.32 -22.38 -37.69
CA LYS A 605 58.74 -21.76 -38.95
C LYS A 605 59.79 -20.68 -38.70
N ASP A 606 59.64 -19.92 -37.62
CA ASP A 606 60.64 -18.94 -37.18
C ASP A 606 61.91 -19.61 -36.66
N SER A 607 61.80 -20.73 -35.93
CA SER A 607 62.98 -21.49 -35.49
C SER A 607 63.73 -22.17 -36.64
N LYS A 608 63.02 -22.67 -37.66
CA LYS A 608 63.65 -23.22 -38.88
C LYS A 608 64.30 -22.14 -39.76
N LYS A 609 63.74 -20.93 -39.81
CA LYS A 609 64.32 -19.79 -40.56
C LYS A 609 65.59 -19.25 -39.89
N THR A 610 65.67 -19.26 -38.56
CA THR A 610 66.85 -18.77 -37.82
C THR A 610 67.99 -19.78 -37.69
N GLY A 611 67.73 -21.10 -37.75
CA GLY A 611 68.72 -22.12 -37.41
C GLY A 611 69.63 -22.68 -38.52
N ARG A 612 69.32 -22.54 -39.83
CA ARG A 612 70.16 -23.13 -40.90
C ARG A 612 70.51 -22.21 -42.07
N LEU A 613 69.62 -21.29 -42.47
CA LEU A 613 69.89 -20.36 -43.57
C LEU A 613 70.63 -19.08 -43.11
N GLY A 614 70.30 -18.55 -41.93
CA GLY A 614 70.92 -17.33 -41.39
C GLY A 614 72.40 -17.50 -41.00
N GLN A 615 72.84 -18.69 -40.58
CA GLN A 615 74.25 -18.98 -40.26
C GLN A 615 75.11 -19.34 -41.48
N LEU A 616 74.52 -19.91 -42.54
CA LEU A 616 75.25 -20.23 -43.77
C LEU A 616 75.42 -19.00 -44.67
N LEU A 617 74.40 -18.14 -44.76
CA LEU A 617 74.48 -16.90 -45.53
C LEU A 617 75.35 -15.85 -44.84
N SER A 618 75.36 -15.77 -43.50
CA SER A 618 76.27 -14.85 -42.78
C SER A 618 77.73 -15.29 -42.84
N LYS A 619 78.03 -16.60 -42.85
CA LYS A 619 79.40 -17.12 -43.05
C LYS A 619 79.92 -16.97 -44.48
N LEU A 620 79.04 -16.96 -45.49
CA LEU A 620 79.41 -16.72 -46.89
C LEU A 620 79.55 -15.21 -47.20
N PHE A 621 78.67 -14.36 -46.66
CA PHE A 621 78.76 -12.91 -46.85
C PHE A 621 79.90 -12.25 -46.04
N ALA A 622 80.25 -12.76 -44.85
CA ALA A 622 81.37 -12.24 -44.06
C ALA A 622 82.76 -12.62 -44.63
N LYS A 623 82.84 -13.60 -45.53
CA LYS A 623 84.10 -14.01 -46.21
C LYS A 623 84.32 -13.30 -47.55
N LEU A 624 83.30 -12.62 -48.09
CA LEU A 624 83.32 -11.91 -49.38
C LEU A 624 83.32 -10.39 -49.25
N ARG A 625 82.93 -9.84 -48.09
CA ARG A 625 83.07 -8.41 -47.75
C ARG A 625 83.81 -8.28 -46.42
N GLY A 626 85.11 -8.03 -46.46
CA GLY A 626 85.88 -7.74 -45.26
C GLY A 626 85.51 -6.38 -44.64
N LYS A 627 84.41 -6.32 -43.85
CA LYS A 627 84.14 -5.43 -42.69
C LYS A 627 82.67 -5.50 -42.23
N SER A 628 82.42 -5.01 -41.00
CA SER A 628 81.36 -5.41 -40.07
C SER A 628 79.92 -4.99 -40.39
N TRP A 629 79.00 -5.76 -39.81
CA TRP A 629 77.55 -5.84 -39.98
C TRP A 629 76.77 -4.82 -39.12
N GLU A 630 75.80 -4.11 -39.72
CA GLU A 630 74.61 -3.56 -39.03
C GLU A 630 73.32 -4.00 -39.77
N PRO A 631 72.21 -4.32 -39.08
CA PRO A 631 70.99 -4.82 -39.71
C PRO A 631 69.98 -3.69 -39.99
N THR A 632 69.55 -3.56 -41.25
CA THR A 632 68.37 -2.76 -41.60
C THR A 632 67.11 -3.64 -41.66
N GLN A 633 66.07 -3.21 -40.96
CA GLN A 633 64.73 -3.78 -40.95
C GLN A 633 64.10 -3.79 -42.35
N THR A 634 63.32 -4.82 -42.66
CA THR A 634 62.39 -4.80 -43.79
C THR A 634 61.01 -5.28 -43.33
N GLN A 635 60.01 -4.48 -43.67
CA GLN A 635 58.59 -4.63 -43.35
C GLN A 635 57.99 -5.87 -44.03
N SER A 636 57.15 -6.62 -43.30
CA SER A 636 56.38 -7.74 -43.83
C SER A 636 55.00 -7.28 -44.28
N ALA A 637 54.75 -7.36 -45.59
CA ALA A 637 53.40 -7.30 -46.16
C ALA A 637 52.64 -8.60 -45.84
N SER A 638 51.38 -8.43 -45.43
CA SER A 638 50.40 -9.48 -45.21
C SER A 638 49.95 -10.09 -46.54
N SER A 639 49.84 -11.42 -46.61
CA SER A 639 49.03 -12.08 -47.63
C SER A 639 48.07 -13.07 -46.98
N SER A 640 46.80 -12.84 -47.26
CA SER A 640 45.64 -13.65 -46.93
C SER A 640 45.55 -14.86 -47.85
N LEU A 641 45.43 -16.06 -47.28
CA LEU A 641 45.00 -17.25 -48.03
C LEU A 641 43.87 -17.92 -47.25
N ILE A 642 42.65 -17.49 -47.56
CA ILE A 642 41.40 -18.12 -47.14
C ILE A 642 41.24 -19.42 -47.95
N SER A 643 41.36 -20.57 -47.30
CA SER A 643 41.26 -21.87 -47.97
C SER A 643 39.81 -22.19 -48.37
N SER A 644 39.57 -22.61 -49.62
CA SER A 644 38.23 -22.93 -50.17
C SER A 644 37.45 -24.01 -49.39
N LYS A 645 38.15 -24.88 -48.64
CA LYS A 645 37.53 -25.87 -47.75
C LYS A 645 36.71 -25.26 -46.61
N LEU A 646 37.02 -24.03 -46.21
CA LEU A 646 36.29 -23.33 -45.14
C LEU A 646 34.94 -22.82 -45.67
N ILE A 647 34.94 -22.25 -46.88
CA ILE A 647 33.74 -21.75 -47.56
C ILE A 647 32.75 -22.89 -47.79
N PHE A 648 33.24 -24.05 -48.24
CA PHE A 648 32.40 -25.22 -48.47
C PHE A 648 31.71 -25.74 -47.18
N LYS A 649 32.43 -25.74 -46.05
CA LYS A 649 31.84 -26.16 -44.77
C LYS A 649 30.81 -25.17 -44.24
N VAL A 650 31.01 -23.87 -44.43
CA VAL A 650 30.05 -22.84 -44.04
C VAL A 650 28.76 -22.97 -44.86
N ILE A 651 28.87 -23.21 -46.17
CA ILE A 651 27.71 -23.43 -47.05
C ILE A 651 26.96 -24.72 -46.67
N LEU A 652 27.67 -25.80 -46.35
CA LEU A 652 27.06 -27.05 -45.91
C LEU A 652 26.25 -26.88 -44.62
N VAL A 653 26.80 -26.17 -43.63
CA VAL A 653 26.12 -25.92 -42.34
C VAL A 653 24.92 -24.99 -42.52
N ALA A 654 25.04 -23.96 -43.36
CA ALA A 654 23.92 -23.08 -43.71
C ALA A 654 22.78 -23.84 -44.43
N GLY A 655 23.13 -24.78 -45.32
CA GLY A 655 22.15 -25.64 -45.99
C GLY A 655 21.43 -26.60 -45.03
N ILE A 656 22.14 -27.17 -44.06
CA ILE A 656 21.53 -28.04 -43.03
C ILE A 656 20.61 -27.22 -42.11
N ALA A 657 21.01 -26.01 -41.73
CA ALA A 657 20.17 -25.12 -40.91
C ALA A 657 18.88 -24.70 -41.63
N ALA A 658 18.97 -24.38 -42.92
CA ALA A 658 17.80 -24.06 -43.75
C ALA A 658 16.88 -25.28 -43.94
N GLY A 659 17.45 -26.48 -44.14
CA GLY A 659 16.68 -27.72 -44.23
C GLY A 659 15.98 -28.08 -42.92
N TRP A 660 16.63 -27.84 -41.77
CA TRP A 660 16.03 -28.06 -40.45
C TRP A 660 14.85 -27.10 -40.21
N GLN A 661 15.02 -25.82 -40.55
CA GLN A 661 13.97 -24.81 -40.42
C GLN A 661 12.75 -25.08 -41.33
N TYR A 662 12.95 -25.77 -42.45
CA TYR A 662 11.86 -26.17 -43.35
C TYR A 662 11.09 -27.42 -42.85
N TYR A 663 11.74 -28.30 -42.10
CA TYR A 663 11.11 -29.53 -41.58
C TYR A 663 10.59 -29.42 -40.14
N SER A 664 11.00 -28.40 -39.37
CA SER A 664 10.56 -28.18 -38.00
C SER A 664 9.63 -26.96 -37.83
N GLY A 665 9.07 -26.46 -38.93
CA GLY A 665 8.08 -25.38 -38.95
C GLY A 665 6.66 -25.91 -39.04
#